data_AF-A0A357BYE1-F1
#
_entry.id   AF-A0A357BYE1-F1
#
_cell.length_a   1.000
_cell.length_b   1.000
_cell.length_c   1.000
_cell.angle_alpha   90.00
_cell.angle_beta   90.00
_cell.angle_gamma   90.00
#
_symmetry.space_group_name_H-M   'P 1'
#
loop_
_entity.id
_entity.type
_entity.pdbx_description
1 polymer ?
#
loop_
_entity_poly.entity_id
_entity_poly.type
_entity_poly.pdbx_seq_one_letter_code
_entity_poly.pdbx_strand_id
1 'polypeptide(L)'
;MRSLHNKYLNLIVLVLAVVFSFQINIYGAAVAEYMFEEGSGTAAGDTGGSGNNAAFAGSPIWAVGHTAESLYAIQFTGDDYLTAPDSASLDSMTSAFSMTAWIKTDASSTTDTIVWKTGAFHIWKSNTNLMVTLEGVSTVADYVIISGVMANNVWQHIAVTYDGLYIAGYVNGTRLRRVRVNSSSAPISTSNQPLQIGWHSSSPFYRGLLDNVRLYNHKLSDTEVVTDMNDNAVSIPQPLVVVQAGAANTAIVIPNSASWTIQNAANELSNYILKASGAAVGVYAESSAPTGYSGLIYIGPCQATKNAGIEGNYLAANAYVIRSVGNNLFMAGSDAGSLTGTGTEFAVYAFEDEQLGVRWLWPADSGLYVPQKSDIVINPLNQIYIPQLLHSRLRTNGYINYYEGWATAADRDNFIGSQDQWMLHHRLGRVTSLEYPHAYEGYWDLYHTAHLEYFNLLPDGTRRSDPYYAGGYKTYVSMNVSNAGLHSQIVTNWIAEGADGTSWINGCENDTPGKCTCASCMAWDVEPPNFQSEYGCLWSQRLAYATNAFNSANADWANYLGPVSDRYAKFWLALQQEAVSRGYSDAAVIGYAYLNYAKPPVAMQNQLNERINVLAVPWYHYPWTNARRQELRDQWTGWNDTGASLYLRPNYTLEGHNFPLFYAKAFGEDFCYGYERGMKGTDFDALNGQFATQSPTLYMLARIHNQAGVESANPIGDITGNGKVDLYDLSELAGYWLNSNCAAPQECKAADLDNSGTIDFNDFAKLAANWQTERQTIVNRILDEFYGAFGPAQAAVRNYFEYTEWLFSDDQVHFIDPVTWWVGAEEVFTPVVMNQLRVKMNTAVAAAAGNADAMAKVGFLEKGLTNLEKTYAASKAWQTYGNGSVQFNTAVNDLDNYRASVESYGICNMAYLYFWENVNWTRP
;
A
#
# COMPACT_ATOMS: atom_id res chain seq x y z
N MET A 1 63.64 21.27 -4.21
CA MET A 1 63.01 21.53 -2.89
C MET A 1 61.48 21.60 -2.90
N ARG A 2 60.78 21.62 -4.05
CA ARG A 2 59.30 21.56 -4.11
C ARG A 2 58.67 20.15 -4.13
N SER A 3 59.45 19.06 -4.23
CA SER A 3 58.90 17.69 -4.22
C SER A 3 58.95 16.97 -2.87
N LEU A 4 59.60 17.52 -1.84
CA LEU A 4 59.54 17.00 -0.47
C LEU A 4 58.36 17.58 0.34
N HIS A 5 57.82 18.74 -0.02
CA HIS A 5 56.69 19.36 0.70
C HIS A 5 55.36 18.62 0.44
N ASN A 6 55.15 18.11 -0.77
CA ASN A 6 53.93 17.36 -1.12
C ASN A 6 53.88 15.93 -0.54
N LYS A 7 55.02 15.35 -0.11
CA LYS A 7 55.05 14.02 0.51
C LYS A 7 54.68 14.05 1.99
N TYR A 8 54.95 15.15 2.70
CA TYR A 8 54.54 15.31 4.11
C TYR A 8 53.08 15.76 4.24
N LEU A 9 52.54 16.54 3.29
CA LEU A 9 51.12 16.91 3.30
C LEU A 9 50.21 15.71 3.00
N ASN A 10 50.59 14.84 2.06
CA ASN A 10 49.84 13.61 1.77
C ASN A 10 49.94 12.57 2.89
N LEU A 11 51.03 12.55 3.66
CA LEU A 11 51.17 11.68 4.84
C LEU A 11 50.34 12.19 6.03
N ILE A 12 50.19 13.51 6.18
CA ILE A 12 49.31 14.14 7.18
C ILE A 12 47.83 13.96 6.81
N VAL A 13 47.48 14.03 5.52
CA VAL A 13 46.14 13.71 5.03
C VAL A 13 45.84 12.21 5.14
N LEU A 14 46.83 11.31 4.96
CA LEU A 14 46.65 9.87 5.19
C LEU A 14 46.50 9.54 6.69
N VAL A 15 47.24 10.23 7.58
CA VAL A 15 47.13 10.04 9.03
C VAL A 15 45.87 10.71 9.61
N LEU A 16 45.33 11.74 8.97
CA LEU A 16 44.01 12.30 9.30
C LEU A 16 42.85 11.48 8.69
N ALA A 17 43.04 10.84 7.54
CA ALA A 17 42.06 9.91 6.95
C ALA A 17 42.00 8.55 7.68
N VAL A 18 43.07 8.15 8.39
CA VAL A 18 43.07 6.96 9.26
C VAL A 18 42.47 7.26 10.66
N VAL A 19 42.13 8.52 10.94
CA VAL A 19 41.43 8.93 12.19
C VAL A 19 39.93 9.21 11.96
N PHE A 20 39.42 9.05 10.72
CA PHE A 20 37.98 8.95 10.48
C PHE A 20 37.48 7.54 10.86
N SER A 21 37.07 7.45 12.13
CA SER A 21 35.83 6.81 12.57
C SER A 21 35.70 5.29 12.39
N PHE A 22 36.65 4.52 12.92
CA PHE A 22 36.22 3.42 13.77
C PHE A 22 35.90 4.04 15.14
N GLN A 23 34.63 4.39 15.38
CA GLN A 23 34.15 4.46 16.76
C GLN A 23 34.20 3.03 17.29
N ILE A 24 35.35 2.65 17.83
CA ILE A 24 35.40 1.57 18.82
C ILE A 24 34.44 2.04 19.89
N ASN A 25 33.38 1.26 20.14
CA ASN A 25 32.39 1.55 21.18
C ASN A 25 33.12 1.50 22.54
N ILE A 26 33.68 2.64 22.94
CA ILE A 26 34.70 2.77 24.00
C ILE A 26 34.11 2.68 25.41
N TYR A 27 32.79 2.56 25.52
CA TYR A 27 32.05 2.53 26.78
C TYR A 27 31.28 1.23 27.01
N GLY A 28 31.44 0.21 26.15
CA GLY A 28 30.76 -1.08 26.29
C GLY A 28 29.31 -1.06 25.77
N ALA A 29 28.80 -2.22 25.37
CA ALA A 29 27.48 -2.34 24.74
C ALA A 29 26.35 -1.96 25.72
N ALA A 30 25.38 -1.19 25.21
CA ALA A 30 24.14 -0.92 25.92
C ALA A 30 23.33 -2.22 26.09
N VAL A 31 22.64 -2.33 27.21
CA VAL A 31 21.66 -3.39 27.47
C VAL A 31 20.38 -3.15 26.68
N ALA A 32 20.02 -1.88 26.48
CA ALA A 32 18.97 -1.46 25.57
C ALA A 32 19.32 -0.07 25.04
N GLU A 33 19.13 0.15 23.74
CA GLU A 33 19.31 1.44 23.09
C GLU A 33 18.17 1.69 22.12
N TYR A 34 17.46 2.81 22.31
CA TYR A 34 16.39 3.27 21.44
C TYR A 34 16.77 4.63 20.87
N MET A 35 17.34 4.61 19.66
CA MET A 35 17.71 5.81 18.92
C MET A 35 16.50 6.51 18.29
N PHE A 36 15.39 5.80 18.12
CA PHE A 36 14.17 6.29 17.45
C PHE A 36 14.40 6.81 16.03
N GLU A 37 15.32 6.21 15.27
CA GLU A 37 15.64 6.61 13.90
C GLU A 37 14.84 5.84 12.83
N GLU A 38 13.78 5.11 13.23
CA GLU A 38 12.91 4.38 12.31
C GLU A 38 11.93 5.30 11.54
N GLY A 39 11.55 6.43 12.13
CA GLY A 39 10.70 7.46 11.51
C GLY A 39 9.26 7.04 11.16
N SER A 40 8.89 5.79 11.44
CA SER A 40 7.56 5.23 11.20
C SER A 40 7.37 3.89 11.91
N GLY A 41 6.12 3.41 12.01
CA GLY A 41 5.78 2.13 12.63
C GLY A 41 5.27 2.24 14.07
N THR A 42 5.01 1.09 14.69
CA THR A 42 4.38 0.95 16.02
C THR A 42 5.32 0.32 17.06
N ALA A 43 6.63 0.38 16.83
CA ALA A 43 7.64 -0.10 17.76
C ALA A 43 8.97 0.63 17.53
N ALA A 44 9.80 0.69 18.58
CA ALA A 44 11.20 1.11 18.52
C ALA A 44 12.11 -0.12 18.68
N GLY A 45 13.10 -0.25 17.79
CA GLY A 45 14.09 -1.31 17.83
C GLY A 45 15.18 -1.05 18.87
N ASP A 46 15.69 -2.12 19.48
CA ASP A 46 16.89 -2.07 20.32
C ASP A 46 18.16 -2.12 19.45
N THR A 47 18.76 -0.96 19.19
CA THR A 47 20.00 -0.86 18.39
C THR A 47 21.25 -1.28 19.17
N GLY A 48 21.13 -1.50 20.49
CA GLY A 48 22.19 -2.00 21.36
C GLY A 48 22.50 -3.48 21.14
N GLY A 49 21.65 -4.19 20.39
CA GLY A 49 21.87 -5.58 19.95
C GLY A 49 21.46 -6.64 20.97
N SER A 50 20.76 -6.27 22.05
CA SER A 50 20.27 -7.22 23.06
C SER A 50 18.84 -7.71 22.79
N GLY A 51 18.18 -7.19 21.75
CA GLY A 51 16.85 -7.62 21.31
C GLY A 51 15.70 -7.14 22.18
N ASN A 52 15.91 -6.08 22.99
CA ASN A 52 14.88 -5.51 23.87
C ASN A 52 13.97 -4.53 23.14
N ASN A 53 13.42 -4.89 21.97
CA ASN A 53 12.53 -4.03 21.19
C ASN A 53 11.32 -3.58 22.01
N ALA A 54 10.91 -2.31 21.85
CA ALA A 54 9.80 -1.72 22.60
C ALA A 54 8.59 -1.43 21.69
N ALA A 55 7.47 -2.12 21.92
CA ALA A 55 6.23 -1.90 21.19
C ALA A 55 5.48 -0.67 21.71
N PHE A 56 4.76 0.02 20.82
CA PHE A 56 3.93 1.17 21.18
C PHE A 56 2.63 0.66 21.82
N ALA A 57 2.22 1.33 22.89
CA ALA A 57 0.92 1.19 23.52
C ALA A 57 0.25 2.57 23.52
N GLY A 58 -0.99 2.63 23.02
CA GLY A 58 -1.64 3.90 22.70
C GLY A 58 -1.24 4.40 21.30
N SER A 59 -1.00 5.71 21.16
CA SER A 59 -0.65 6.32 19.86
C SER A 59 0.51 7.32 19.94
N PRO A 60 1.72 6.90 20.36
CA PRO A 60 2.93 7.73 20.23
C PRO A 60 3.18 8.12 18.77
N ILE A 61 3.76 9.31 18.55
CA ILE A 61 3.93 9.92 17.23
C ILE A 61 5.42 10.12 16.94
N TRP A 62 5.87 9.75 15.74
CA TRP A 62 7.21 10.08 15.26
C TRP A 62 7.32 11.58 14.99
N ALA A 63 8.35 12.21 15.53
CA ALA A 63 8.59 13.64 15.45
C ALA A 63 10.05 13.92 15.10
N VAL A 64 10.39 15.20 14.84
CA VAL A 64 11.78 15.60 14.57
C VAL A 64 12.64 15.39 15.82
N GLY A 65 13.80 14.77 15.62
CA GLY A 65 14.77 14.47 16.68
C GLY A 65 15.43 15.71 17.29
N HIS A 66 16.34 15.46 18.22
CA HIS A 66 16.96 16.52 19.02
C HIS A 66 18.06 17.32 18.29
N THR A 67 18.66 16.77 17.23
CA THR A 67 19.59 17.48 16.31
C THR A 67 19.28 17.21 14.83
N ALA A 68 20.13 17.65 13.90
CA ALA A 68 19.99 17.32 12.48
C ALA A 68 20.51 15.91 12.14
N GLU A 69 21.40 15.37 12.98
CA GLU A 69 22.00 14.04 12.86
C GLU A 69 21.16 12.94 13.52
N SER A 70 20.23 13.32 14.39
CA SER A 70 19.19 12.46 14.94
C SER A 70 17.86 12.90 14.35
N LEU A 71 17.42 12.19 13.31
CA LEU A 71 16.36 12.66 12.41
C LEU A 71 14.99 12.61 13.08
N TYR A 72 14.81 11.64 13.97
CA TYR A 72 13.52 11.30 14.55
C TYR A 72 13.59 11.14 16.07
N ALA A 73 12.44 11.36 16.71
CA ALA A 73 12.19 11.15 18.13
C ALA A 73 10.76 10.64 18.32
N ILE A 74 10.41 10.20 19.53
CA ILE A 74 9.02 9.86 19.86
C ILE A 74 8.39 10.97 20.67
N GLN A 75 7.26 11.47 20.16
CA GLN A 75 6.34 12.33 20.87
C GLN A 75 5.26 11.49 21.57
N PHE A 76 5.14 11.70 22.88
CA PHE A 76 4.10 11.14 23.73
C PHE A 76 3.04 12.19 24.05
N THR A 77 1.79 11.77 24.07
CA THR A 77 0.60 12.60 24.27
C THR A 77 0.07 12.55 25.71
N GLY A 78 0.54 11.61 26.53
CA GLY A 78 0.25 11.52 27.97
C GLY A 78 -0.68 10.38 28.38
N ASP A 79 -1.13 9.55 27.44
CA ASP A 79 -1.82 8.28 27.67
C ASP A 79 -1.20 7.12 26.87
N ASP A 80 -0.06 7.38 26.24
CA ASP A 80 0.71 6.48 25.39
C ASP A 80 2.10 6.19 25.99
N TYR A 81 2.69 5.05 25.61
CA TYR A 81 3.99 4.61 26.11
C TYR A 81 4.62 3.55 25.20
N LEU A 82 5.89 3.23 25.45
CA LEU A 82 6.62 2.13 24.83
C LEU A 82 6.86 1.02 25.86
N THR A 83 6.77 -0.24 25.44
CA THR A 83 6.98 -1.41 26.33
C THR A 83 7.84 -2.48 25.68
N ALA A 84 8.93 -2.86 26.34
CA ALA A 84 9.76 -4.01 25.98
C ALA A 84 9.52 -5.16 26.98
N PRO A 85 9.29 -6.40 26.50
CA PRO A 85 9.15 -7.57 27.37
C PRO A 85 10.34 -7.75 28.31
N ASP A 86 10.11 -8.47 29.41
CA ASP A 86 11.18 -8.83 30.33
C ASP A 86 12.25 -9.72 29.65
N SER A 87 13.51 -9.56 30.08
CA SER A 87 14.64 -10.30 29.54
C SER A 87 15.81 -10.40 30.52
N ALA A 88 16.62 -11.46 30.35
CA ALA A 88 17.81 -11.68 31.17
C ALA A 88 18.85 -10.55 31.03
N SER A 89 18.90 -9.86 29.88
CA SER A 89 19.79 -8.70 29.70
C SER A 89 19.33 -7.51 30.53
N LEU A 90 18.01 -7.24 30.59
CA LEU A 90 17.45 -6.17 31.42
C LEU A 90 17.67 -6.44 32.92
N ASP A 91 17.64 -7.71 33.33
CA ASP A 91 17.93 -8.14 34.70
C ASP A 91 19.43 -8.14 35.05
N SER A 92 20.32 -7.82 34.11
CA SER A 92 21.77 -7.78 34.39
C SER A 92 22.22 -6.51 35.13
N MET A 93 21.38 -5.47 35.17
CA MET A 93 21.66 -4.15 35.78
C MET A 93 21.56 -4.17 37.31
N THR A 94 22.36 -5.01 37.98
CA THR A 94 22.28 -5.25 39.42
C THR A 94 23.36 -4.51 40.21
N SER A 95 24.64 -4.73 39.86
CA SER A 95 25.77 -4.19 40.63
C SER A 95 26.16 -2.75 40.24
N ALA A 96 25.78 -2.33 39.05
CA ALA A 96 25.97 -0.99 38.51
C ALA A 96 24.90 -0.72 37.45
N PHE A 97 24.67 0.57 37.18
CA PHE A 97 23.60 1.04 36.30
C PHE A 97 23.96 2.39 35.71
N SER A 98 23.64 2.60 34.44
CA SER A 98 23.52 3.94 33.87
C SER A 98 22.30 4.03 32.97
N MET A 99 21.63 5.18 33.00
CA MET A 99 20.60 5.55 32.03
C MET A 99 20.93 6.91 31.46
N THR A 100 20.81 7.05 30.14
CA THR A 100 20.91 8.31 29.42
C THR A 100 19.69 8.50 28.51
N ALA A 101 19.30 9.76 28.28
CA ALA A 101 18.22 10.11 27.37
C ALA A 101 18.29 11.59 27.01
N TRP A 102 17.89 11.92 25.78
CA TRP A 102 17.46 13.26 25.42
C TRP A 102 15.97 13.39 25.70
N ILE A 103 15.59 14.45 26.43
CA ILE A 103 14.20 14.69 26.83
C ILE A 103 13.78 16.12 26.50
N LYS A 104 12.51 16.29 26.10
CA LYS A 104 11.85 17.59 25.97
C LYS A 104 10.40 17.47 26.42
N THR A 105 10.16 17.75 27.70
CA THR A 105 8.82 17.67 28.32
C THR A 105 7.93 18.85 27.92
N ASP A 106 6.62 18.64 27.86
CA ASP A 106 5.61 19.68 27.55
C ASP A 106 5.60 20.80 28.60
N ALA A 107 5.26 22.03 28.18
CA ALA A 107 5.13 23.22 29.03
C ALA A 107 4.32 22.99 30.32
N SER A 108 3.26 22.18 30.23
CA SER A 108 2.32 21.92 31.31
C SER A 108 2.69 20.73 32.20
N SER A 109 3.75 19.98 31.87
CA SER A 109 4.02 18.72 32.56
C SER A 109 4.66 18.91 33.94
N THR A 110 4.19 18.11 34.89
CA THR A 110 4.60 18.14 36.31
C THR A 110 5.15 16.81 36.80
N THR A 111 4.82 15.70 36.15
CA THR A 111 5.34 14.35 36.45
C THR A 111 5.50 13.60 35.15
N ASP A 112 6.73 13.17 34.85
CA ASP A 112 7.10 12.63 33.54
C ASP A 112 7.99 11.39 33.73
N THR A 113 7.45 10.18 33.58
CA THR A 113 8.28 8.96 33.60
C THR A 113 9.10 8.88 32.33
N ILE A 114 10.41 8.75 32.47
CA ILE A 114 11.31 8.61 31.32
C ILE A 114 11.48 7.12 31.05
N VAL A 115 11.92 6.37 32.06
CA VAL A 115 12.02 4.91 31.99
C VAL A 115 11.65 4.27 33.32
N TRP A 116 10.96 3.13 33.28
CA TRP A 116 10.57 2.36 34.45
C TRP A 116 10.59 0.86 34.17
N LYS A 117 11.32 0.10 35.00
CA LYS A 117 11.15 -1.34 35.16
C LYS A 117 10.65 -1.60 36.57
N THR A 118 9.34 -1.87 36.70
CA THR A 118 8.66 -2.03 38.00
C THR A 118 9.37 -3.09 38.83
N GLY A 119 9.74 -2.78 40.09
CA GLY A 119 10.47 -3.69 40.98
C GLY A 119 12.00 -3.69 40.80
N ALA A 120 12.56 -2.87 39.89
CA ALA A 120 14.00 -2.72 39.68
C ALA A 120 14.45 -1.24 39.73
N PHE A 121 14.04 -0.40 38.78
CA PHE A 121 14.45 1.00 38.73
C PHE A 121 13.42 1.88 38.06
N HIS A 122 13.38 3.16 38.44
CA HIS A 122 12.50 4.17 37.86
C HIS A 122 13.25 5.50 37.78
N ILE A 123 13.24 6.13 36.61
CA ILE A 123 13.78 7.48 36.40
C ILE A 123 12.69 8.35 35.82
N TRP A 124 12.42 9.47 36.48
CA TRP A 124 11.35 10.38 36.10
C TRP A 124 11.70 11.81 36.49
N LYS A 125 10.95 12.74 35.93
CA LYS A 125 10.99 14.14 36.30
C LYS A 125 9.77 14.48 37.16
N SER A 126 10.00 15.21 38.25
CA SER A 126 8.95 15.80 39.08
C SER A 126 9.17 17.30 39.16
N ASN A 127 8.25 18.07 38.57
CA ASN A 127 8.40 19.49 38.31
C ASN A 127 9.74 19.77 37.61
N THR A 128 10.66 20.47 38.29
CA THR A 128 11.99 20.83 37.80
C THR A 128 13.11 19.93 38.35
N ASN A 129 12.76 18.81 38.97
CA ASN A 129 13.68 17.87 39.60
C ASN A 129 13.80 16.57 38.79
N LEU A 130 15.01 16.00 38.77
CA LEU A 130 15.25 14.63 38.29
C LEU A 130 15.21 13.68 39.49
N MET A 131 14.40 12.63 39.36
CA MET A 131 14.06 11.68 40.40
C MET A 131 14.54 10.28 40.04
N VAL A 132 14.94 9.51 41.05
CA VAL A 132 15.45 8.14 40.88
C VAL A 132 14.94 7.22 41.99
N THR A 133 14.46 6.05 41.60
CA THR A 133 14.28 4.89 42.48
C THR A 133 15.15 3.75 41.96
N LEU A 134 15.90 3.12 42.86
CA LEU A 134 16.64 1.88 42.64
C LEU A 134 16.18 0.87 43.70
N GLU A 135 15.29 -0.04 43.32
CA GLU A 135 14.76 -1.08 44.21
C GLU A 135 15.88 -1.98 44.71
N GLY A 136 15.82 -2.40 45.98
CA GLY A 136 16.92 -3.09 46.64
C GLY A 136 18.00 -2.15 47.20
N VAL A 137 18.08 -0.91 46.73
CA VAL A 137 18.94 0.13 47.30
C VAL A 137 18.13 1.04 48.22
N SER A 138 17.97 0.62 49.49
CA SER A 138 17.06 1.24 50.48
C SER A 138 17.15 2.77 50.67
N THR A 139 18.26 3.40 50.28
CA THR A 139 18.49 4.85 50.38
C THR A 139 18.10 5.63 49.13
N VAL A 140 17.67 4.96 48.06
CA VAL A 140 17.32 5.52 46.76
C VAL A 140 15.90 5.11 46.38
N ALA A 141 14.93 5.64 47.12
CA ALA A 141 13.50 5.55 46.80
C ALA A 141 12.96 6.97 46.66
N ASP A 142 12.38 7.28 45.50
CA ASP A 142 11.92 8.62 45.09
C ASP A 142 12.95 9.72 45.38
N TYR A 143 14.21 9.41 45.11
CA TYR A 143 15.34 10.24 45.48
C TYR A 143 15.53 11.38 44.48
N VAL A 144 15.53 12.62 44.97
CA VAL A 144 15.83 13.82 44.18
C VAL A 144 17.34 13.89 43.91
N ILE A 145 17.78 13.39 42.76
CA ILE A 145 19.21 13.42 42.39
C ILE A 145 19.65 14.79 41.89
N ILE A 146 18.76 15.52 41.21
CA ILE A 146 19.00 16.88 40.74
C ILE A 146 17.76 17.72 41.03
N SER A 147 17.95 18.94 41.53
CA SER A 147 16.84 19.83 41.91
C SER A 147 16.88 21.16 41.16
N GLY A 148 15.72 21.58 40.64
CA GLY A 148 15.49 22.96 40.17
C GLY A 148 16.04 23.34 38.79
N VAL A 149 16.45 22.39 37.96
CA VAL A 149 17.18 22.67 36.69
C VAL A 149 16.58 21.99 35.45
N MET A 150 15.58 21.12 35.63
CA MET A 150 14.87 20.48 34.51
C MET A 150 13.84 21.46 33.94
N ALA A 151 14.04 21.93 32.72
CA ALA A 151 13.18 22.91 32.04
C ALA A 151 12.21 22.21 31.08
N ASN A 152 10.98 22.70 31.02
CA ASN A 152 10.00 22.26 30.01
C ASN A 152 10.29 22.95 28.66
N ASN A 153 9.83 22.34 27.57
CA ASN A 153 9.92 22.83 26.18
C ASN A 153 11.35 23.05 25.63
N VAL A 154 12.38 22.51 26.27
CA VAL A 154 13.76 22.57 25.78
C VAL A 154 14.35 21.17 25.79
N TRP A 155 15.08 20.81 24.73
CA TRP A 155 15.85 19.57 24.70
C TRP A 155 16.95 19.61 25.76
N GLN A 156 16.99 18.59 26.61
CA GLN A 156 18.02 18.40 27.62
C GLN A 156 18.47 16.95 27.61
N HIS A 157 19.78 16.73 27.58
CA HIS A 157 20.33 15.40 27.83
C HIS A 157 20.39 15.17 29.34
N ILE A 158 19.90 14.03 29.80
CA ILE A 158 20.04 13.61 31.19
C ILE A 158 20.84 12.33 31.29
N ALA A 159 21.52 12.17 32.42
CA ALA A 159 22.06 10.86 32.79
C ALA A 159 21.96 10.61 34.29
N VAL A 160 21.77 9.35 34.64
CA VAL A 160 21.90 8.84 36.01
C VAL A 160 22.87 7.68 36.00
N THR A 161 23.88 7.69 36.87
CA THR A 161 24.84 6.59 37.00
C THR A 161 24.94 6.09 38.43
N TYR A 162 25.14 4.78 38.61
CA TYR A 162 25.26 4.11 39.88
C TYR A 162 26.34 3.03 39.84
N ASP A 163 27.27 3.03 40.80
CA ASP A 163 28.40 2.09 40.89
C ASP A 163 28.33 1.12 42.08
N GLY A 164 27.14 0.92 42.65
CA GLY A 164 26.95 0.13 43.88
C GLY A 164 27.12 0.94 45.16
N LEU A 165 27.82 2.08 45.11
CA LEU A 165 28.09 2.94 46.27
C LEU A 165 27.63 4.38 46.09
N TYR A 166 27.79 4.92 44.89
CA TYR A 166 27.50 6.30 44.55
C TYR A 166 26.47 6.37 43.43
N ILE A 167 25.53 7.29 43.58
CA ILE A 167 24.67 7.75 42.49
C ILE A 167 25.15 9.12 42.02
N ALA A 168 25.08 9.38 40.72
CA ALA A 168 25.34 10.68 40.13
C ALA A 168 24.25 11.07 39.13
N GLY A 169 24.00 12.37 39.02
CA GLY A 169 23.05 12.96 38.09
C GLY A 169 23.71 14.02 37.21
N TYR A 170 23.34 14.00 35.93
CA TYR A 170 23.90 14.87 34.90
C TYR A 170 22.78 15.56 34.13
N VAL A 171 23.05 16.79 33.70
CA VAL A 171 22.24 17.53 32.71
C VAL A 171 23.19 18.12 31.68
N ASN A 172 22.89 17.91 30.39
CA ASN A 172 23.69 18.37 29.25
C ASN A 172 25.18 18.02 29.40
N GLY A 173 25.45 16.75 29.71
CA GLY A 173 26.80 16.19 29.87
C GLY A 173 27.54 16.63 31.15
N THR A 174 26.99 17.59 31.90
CA THR A 174 27.62 18.11 33.11
C THR A 174 27.14 17.37 34.35
N ARG A 175 28.06 16.79 35.14
CA ARG A 175 27.71 16.19 36.44
C ARG A 175 27.34 17.27 37.45
N LEU A 176 26.06 17.37 37.78
CA LEU A 176 25.57 18.35 38.75
C LEU A 176 25.61 17.82 40.18
N ARG A 177 25.50 16.49 40.36
CA ARG A 177 25.50 15.88 41.69
C ARG A 177 26.14 14.50 41.67
N ARG A 178 26.85 14.17 42.75
CA ARG A 178 27.31 12.82 43.08
C ARG A 178 27.19 12.61 44.58
N VAL A 179 26.52 11.56 45.01
CA VAL A 179 26.25 11.28 46.42
C VAL A 179 26.57 9.83 46.72
N ARG A 180 27.22 9.59 47.85
CA ARG A 180 27.36 8.24 48.39
C ARG A 180 26.06 7.83 49.05
N VAL A 181 25.45 6.76 48.57
CA VAL A 181 24.13 6.30 49.04
C VAL A 181 24.22 5.08 49.95
N ASN A 182 25.35 4.34 49.92
CA ASN A 182 25.55 3.16 50.78
C ASN A 182 26.95 3.10 51.41
N SER A 183 27.05 2.50 52.60
CA SER A 183 28.33 2.22 53.28
C SER A 183 29.11 1.05 52.66
N SER A 184 28.41 0.15 51.98
CA SER A 184 28.91 -1.02 51.23
C SER A 184 28.12 -1.16 49.94
N SER A 185 28.65 -1.89 48.95
CA SER A 185 27.96 -2.06 47.67
C SER A 185 26.56 -2.66 47.89
N ALA A 186 25.52 -2.06 47.32
CA ALA A 186 24.14 -2.55 47.38
C ALA A 186 23.61 -2.82 45.96
N PRO A 187 23.08 -4.03 45.69
CA PRO A 187 22.56 -4.36 44.38
C PRO A 187 21.17 -3.74 44.13
N ILE A 188 20.88 -3.45 42.87
CA ILE A 188 19.53 -3.20 42.37
C ILE A 188 18.82 -4.56 42.23
N SER A 189 17.56 -4.62 42.62
CA SER A 189 16.70 -5.80 42.48
C SER A 189 16.45 -6.14 41.00
N THR A 190 16.39 -7.43 40.69
CA THR A 190 15.90 -7.91 39.39
C THR A 190 14.37 -7.98 39.39
N SER A 191 13.74 -7.95 38.22
CA SER A 191 12.28 -7.99 38.13
C SER A 191 11.79 -8.61 36.84
N ASN A 192 10.79 -9.49 36.93
CA ASN A 192 10.13 -10.12 35.79
C ASN A 192 9.09 -9.21 35.10
N GLN A 193 9.07 -7.91 35.42
CA GLN A 193 8.17 -6.93 34.81
C GLN A 193 8.79 -6.32 33.55
N PRO A 194 7.99 -5.90 32.56
CA PRO A 194 8.49 -5.27 31.35
C PRO A 194 9.25 -3.96 31.65
N LEU A 195 10.13 -3.57 30.71
CA LEU A 195 10.68 -2.22 30.66
C LEU A 195 9.69 -1.32 29.95
N GLN A 196 9.35 -0.19 30.57
CA GLN A 196 8.40 0.76 30.02
C GLN A 196 9.05 2.14 29.90
N ILE A 197 8.83 2.80 28.76
CA ILE A 197 9.34 4.13 28.44
C ILE A 197 8.13 5.05 28.31
N GLY A 198 8.15 6.17 29.02
CA GLY A 198 7.01 7.09 29.06
C GLY A 198 5.88 6.71 30.03
N TRP A 199 5.78 5.44 30.45
CA TRP A 199 4.63 4.93 31.22
C TRP A 199 4.63 5.29 32.71
N HIS A 200 3.44 5.48 33.29
CA HIS A 200 3.26 5.64 34.74
C HIS A 200 2.02 4.85 35.24
N SER A 201 1.93 4.56 36.53
CA SER A 201 0.83 3.78 37.12
C SER A 201 -0.47 4.57 37.24
N SER A 202 -0.39 5.89 37.09
CA SER A 202 -1.52 6.83 37.07
C SER A 202 -1.29 7.86 35.97
N SER A 203 -2.34 8.15 35.20
CA SER A 203 -2.34 9.18 34.15
C SER A 203 -2.30 10.59 34.78
N PRO A 204 -1.63 11.58 34.14
CA PRO A 204 -0.94 11.47 32.85
C PRO A 204 0.39 10.73 32.92
N PHE A 205 0.71 10.02 31.84
CA PHE A 205 2.02 9.47 31.52
C PHE A 205 2.98 10.60 31.09
N TYR A 206 4.14 10.25 30.51
CA TYR A 206 5.04 11.23 29.91
C TYR A 206 4.36 12.00 28.78
N ARG A 207 4.55 13.33 28.77
CA ARG A 207 4.08 14.19 27.68
C ARG A 207 5.21 15.06 27.17
N GLY A 208 5.55 14.89 25.89
CA GLY A 208 6.70 15.55 25.28
C GLY A 208 7.47 14.61 24.36
N LEU A 209 8.72 14.96 24.05
CA LEU A 209 9.58 14.18 23.17
C LEU A 209 10.66 13.44 23.97
N LEU A 210 10.96 12.20 23.57
CA LEU A 210 12.13 11.43 24.01
C LEU A 210 12.96 11.01 22.81
N ASP A 211 14.27 10.97 23.02
CA ASP A 211 15.27 10.63 22.01
C ASP A 211 16.50 9.96 22.65
N ASN A 212 17.19 9.10 21.92
CA ASN A 212 18.36 8.31 22.35
C ASN A 212 18.27 7.76 23.79
N VAL A 213 17.26 6.93 24.08
CA VAL A 213 17.11 6.32 25.41
C VAL A 213 18.05 5.11 25.52
N ARG A 214 19.01 5.15 26.46
CA ARG A 214 20.00 4.07 26.62
C ARG A 214 20.13 3.59 28.05
N LEU A 215 20.34 2.28 28.20
CA LEU A 215 20.51 1.59 29.48
C LEU A 215 21.78 0.76 29.49
N TYR A 216 22.55 0.85 30.58
CA TYR A 216 23.83 0.14 30.75
C TYR A 216 23.85 -0.60 32.08
N ASN A 217 24.41 -1.80 32.09
CA ASN A 217 24.67 -2.60 33.30
C ASN A 217 26.00 -2.27 33.99
N HIS A 218 26.60 -1.15 33.64
CA HIS A 218 27.79 -0.62 34.26
C HIS A 218 27.66 0.90 34.43
N LYS A 219 28.57 1.47 35.21
CA LYS A 219 28.58 2.90 35.51
C LYS A 219 29.41 3.64 34.45
N LEU A 220 28.76 4.53 33.71
CA LEU A 220 29.43 5.47 32.83
C LEU A 220 30.22 6.51 33.65
N SER A 221 31.43 6.80 33.21
CA SER A 221 32.28 7.89 33.71
C SER A 221 31.83 9.23 33.12
N ASP A 222 32.31 10.35 33.69
CA ASP A 222 31.92 11.69 33.23
C ASP A 222 32.22 11.90 31.74
N THR A 223 33.35 11.39 31.26
CA THR A 223 33.71 11.46 29.84
C THR A 223 32.81 10.58 28.99
N GLU A 224 32.41 9.41 29.49
CA GLU A 224 31.55 8.47 28.76
C GLU A 224 30.15 9.04 28.60
N VAL A 225 29.61 9.71 29.62
CA VAL A 225 28.33 10.44 29.55
C VAL A 225 28.39 11.58 28.51
N VAL A 226 29.50 12.31 28.43
CA VAL A 226 29.64 13.39 27.43
C VAL A 226 29.74 12.81 26.03
N THR A 227 30.47 11.72 25.83
CA THR A 227 30.57 11.14 24.50
C THR A 227 29.27 10.48 24.08
N ASP A 228 28.60 9.76 24.97
CA ASP A 228 27.26 9.18 24.74
C ASP A 228 26.23 10.24 24.36
N MET A 229 26.21 11.37 25.06
CA MET A 229 25.35 12.51 24.73
C MET A 229 25.56 13.03 23.30
N ASN A 230 26.80 13.00 22.80
CA ASN A 230 27.15 13.44 21.46
C ASN A 230 27.09 12.29 20.44
N ASP A 231 26.81 11.07 20.89
CA ASP A 231 26.70 9.91 20.04
C ASP A 231 25.29 9.87 19.45
N ASN A 232 25.11 10.63 18.38
CA ASN A 232 23.88 10.59 17.57
C ASN A 232 24.04 9.62 16.39
N ALA A 233 25.19 8.94 16.29
CA ALA A 233 25.51 8.10 15.18
C ALA A 233 25.01 6.67 15.44
N VAL A 234 23.86 6.32 14.84
CA VAL A 234 23.72 4.93 14.38
C VAL A 234 24.93 4.66 13.49
N SER A 235 25.67 3.56 13.70
CA SER A 235 26.79 3.22 12.80
C SER A 235 26.29 3.32 11.37
N ILE A 236 26.70 4.35 10.62
CA ILE A 236 26.11 4.61 9.32
C ILE A 236 26.40 3.36 8.49
N PRO A 237 25.37 2.57 8.12
CA PRO A 237 25.61 1.37 7.34
C PRO A 237 26.40 1.78 6.11
N GLN A 238 27.41 1.02 5.72
CA GLN A 238 28.12 1.34 4.48
C GLN A 238 27.28 0.84 3.30
N PRO A 239 27.38 1.46 2.12
CA PRO A 239 26.75 0.92 0.93
C PRO A 239 27.19 -0.54 0.71
N LEU A 240 26.22 -1.44 0.52
CA LEU A 240 26.47 -2.84 0.23
C LEU A 240 26.82 -2.99 -1.25
N VAL A 241 28.05 -3.42 -1.53
CA VAL A 241 28.48 -3.76 -2.87
C VAL A 241 28.00 -5.18 -3.19
N VAL A 242 26.95 -5.29 -4.01
CA VAL A 242 26.36 -6.58 -4.40
C VAL A 242 27.15 -7.20 -5.55
N VAL A 243 27.41 -6.40 -6.60
CA VAL A 243 28.22 -6.78 -7.75
C VAL A 243 29.19 -5.66 -8.05
N GLN A 244 30.46 -6.00 -8.29
CA GLN A 244 31.48 -5.07 -8.74
C GLN A 244 32.39 -5.75 -9.75
N ALA A 245 32.67 -5.06 -10.86
CA ALA A 245 33.54 -5.55 -11.93
C ALA A 245 33.17 -6.96 -12.43
N GLY A 246 31.87 -7.25 -12.51
CA GLY A 246 31.34 -8.54 -12.99
C GLY A 246 31.46 -9.71 -12.00
N ALA A 247 31.77 -9.44 -10.73
CA ALA A 247 31.84 -10.46 -9.67
C ALA A 247 30.90 -10.14 -8.50
N ALA A 248 30.27 -11.19 -7.96
CA ALA A 248 29.50 -11.07 -6.73
C ALA A 248 30.41 -10.73 -5.54
N ASN A 249 30.03 -9.70 -4.78
CA ASN A 249 30.72 -9.24 -3.57
C ASN A 249 29.89 -9.46 -2.31
N THR A 250 28.75 -10.15 -2.44
CA THR A 250 27.86 -10.55 -1.36
C THR A 250 27.26 -11.94 -1.64
N ALA A 251 26.45 -12.43 -0.70
CA ALA A 251 25.61 -13.61 -0.87
C ALA A 251 24.26 -13.40 -0.19
N ILE A 252 23.26 -14.13 -0.68
CA ILE A 252 21.92 -14.19 -0.09
C ILE A 252 21.88 -15.33 0.92
N VAL A 253 21.32 -15.07 2.10
CA VAL A 253 21.19 -16.01 3.20
C VAL A 253 19.72 -16.12 3.61
N ILE A 254 19.22 -17.34 3.69
CA ILE A 254 17.84 -17.67 4.10
C ILE A 254 17.83 -18.58 5.33
N PRO A 255 16.70 -18.71 6.05
CA PRO A 255 16.61 -19.58 7.22
C PRO A 255 16.93 -21.03 6.86
N ASN A 256 17.48 -21.78 7.83
CA ASN A 256 17.78 -23.21 7.64
C ASN A 256 16.56 -24.05 7.25
N SER A 257 15.36 -23.60 7.63
CA SER A 257 14.08 -24.22 7.30
C SER A 257 13.17 -23.21 6.59
N ALA A 258 13.69 -22.56 5.56
CA ALA A 258 12.93 -21.61 4.74
C ALA A 258 11.69 -22.28 4.11
N SER A 259 10.58 -21.54 4.07
CA SER A 259 9.40 -21.93 3.30
C SER A 259 9.70 -21.90 1.80
N TRP A 260 8.86 -22.55 0.99
CA TRP A 260 8.97 -22.48 -0.47
C TRP A 260 8.94 -21.03 -0.97
N THR A 261 8.07 -20.20 -0.40
CA THR A 261 7.95 -18.76 -0.72
C THR A 261 9.26 -18.00 -0.49
N ILE A 262 9.89 -18.17 0.68
CA ILE A 262 11.17 -17.49 0.99
C ILE A 262 12.28 -17.98 0.05
N GLN A 263 12.32 -19.29 -0.23
CA GLN A 263 13.30 -19.86 -1.14
C GLN A 263 13.10 -19.37 -2.58
N ASN A 264 11.84 -19.26 -3.04
CA ASN A 264 11.51 -18.73 -4.36
C ASN A 264 11.94 -17.27 -4.49
N ALA A 265 11.56 -16.41 -3.53
CA ALA A 265 11.95 -14.99 -3.52
C ALA A 265 13.49 -14.81 -3.52
N ALA A 266 14.22 -15.57 -2.72
CA ALA A 266 15.68 -15.50 -2.69
C ALA A 266 16.34 -15.93 -4.02
N ASN A 267 15.82 -16.99 -4.64
CA ASN A 267 16.29 -17.45 -5.94
C ASN A 267 15.96 -16.45 -7.06
N GLU A 268 14.78 -15.83 -7.00
CA GLU A 268 14.35 -14.81 -7.95
C GLU A 268 15.24 -13.57 -7.87
N LEU A 269 15.53 -13.06 -6.67
CA LEU A 269 16.47 -11.96 -6.48
C LEU A 269 17.84 -12.26 -7.08
N SER A 270 18.38 -13.46 -6.80
CA SER A 270 19.63 -13.93 -7.42
C SER A 270 19.54 -13.92 -8.95
N ASN A 271 18.42 -14.39 -9.52
CA ASN A 271 18.21 -14.42 -10.97
C ASN A 271 18.11 -13.02 -11.58
N TYR A 272 17.47 -12.04 -10.92
CA TYR A 272 17.44 -10.66 -11.44
C TYR A 272 18.79 -9.96 -11.30
N ILE A 273 19.55 -10.21 -10.24
CA ILE A 273 20.93 -9.72 -10.13
C ILE A 273 21.77 -10.27 -11.30
N LEU A 274 21.62 -11.56 -11.62
CA LEU A 274 22.28 -12.19 -12.76
C LEU A 274 21.84 -11.58 -14.09
N LYS A 275 20.52 -11.39 -14.31
CA LYS A 275 19.98 -10.77 -15.54
C LYS A 275 20.45 -9.32 -15.71
N ALA A 276 20.59 -8.57 -14.61
CA ALA A 276 21.02 -7.18 -14.62
C ALA A 276 22.53 -7.02 -14.85
N SER A 277 23.35 -7.88 -14.23
CA SER A 277 24.80 -7.66 -14.15
C SER A 277 25.67 -8.71 -14.81
N GLY A 278 25.11 -9.88 -15.14
CA GLY A 278 25.87 -11.05 -15.59
C GLY A 278 26.60 -11.81 -14.49
N ALA A 279 26.54 -11.36 -13.23
CA ALA A 279 27.16 -12.02 -12.08
C ALA A 279 26.12 -12.79 -11.24
N ALA A 280 26.42 -14.04 -10.90
CA ALA A 280 25.55 -14.85 -10.05
C ALA A 280 25.86 -14.60 -8.56
N VAL A 281 24.82 -14.32 -7.77
CA VAL A 281 24.91 -14.21 -6.31
C VAL A 281 24.35 -15.49 -5.69
N GLY A 282 25.14 -16.21 -4.89
CA GLY A 282 24.71 -17.48 -4.32
C GLY A 282 23.66 -17.33 -3.21
N VAL A 283 22.73 -18.28 -3.13
CA VAL A 283 21.74 -18.41 -2.05
C VAL A 283 22.15 -19.54 -1.09
N TYR A 284 22.24 -19.26 0.20
CA TYR A 284 22.74 -20.19 1.22
C TYR A 284 21.77 -20.31 2.39
N ALA A 285 21.66 -21.50 2.98
CA ALA A 285 21.05 -21.65 4.30
C ALA A 285 21.94 -21.00 5.36
N GLU A 286 21.35 -20.42 6.38
CA GLU A 286 22.05 -19.67 7.44
C GLU A 286 23.19 -20.46 8.11
N SER A 287 23.02 -21.77 8.35
CA SER A 287 24.06 -22.66 8.90
C SER A 287 25.29 -22.81 8.00
N SER A 288 25.17 -22.42 6.74
CA SER A 288 26.21 -22.48 5.70
C SER A 288 26.54 -21.10 5.13
N ALA A 289 26.18 -20.02 5.83
CA ALA A 289 26.44 -18.66 5.39
C ALA A 289 27.95 -18.43 5.15
N PRO A 290 28.35 -17.88 3.99
CA PRO A 290 29.76 -17.65 3.69
C PRO A 290 30.36 -16.52 4.53
N THR A 291 31.62 -16.67 4.96
CA THR A 291 32.34 -15.68 5.79
C THR A 291 33.30 -14.79 4.99
N GLY A 292 33.44 -15.02 3.69
CA GLY A 292 34.39 -14.32 2.82
C GLY A 292 33.91 -12.96 2.30
N TYR A 293 32.66 -12.58 2.58
CA TYR A 293 32.08 -11.31 2.15
C TYR A 293 32.06 -10.29 3.30
N SER A 294 32.20 -9.01 2.96
CA SER A 294 32.13 -7.91 3.94
C SER A 294 30.71 -7.62 4.42
N GLY A 295 29.70 -8.06 3.68
CA GLY A 295 28.28 -7.93 3.98
C GLY A 295 27.44 -8.98 3.25
N LEU A 296 26.30 -9.36 3.84
CA LEU A 296 25.37 -10.38 3.35
C LEU A 296 23.95 -9.80 3.22
N ILE A 297 23.14 -10.41 2.37
CA ILE A 297 21.70 -10.13 2.25
C ILE A 297 20.92 -11.24 2.96
N TYR A 298 20.22 -10.95 4.04
CA TYR A 298 19.36 -11.90 4.75
C TYR A 298 17.91 -11.73 4.33
N ILE A 299 17.26 -12.83 3.95
CA ILE A 299 15.84 -12.84 3.53
C ILE A 299 15.06 -13.78 4.44
N GLY A 300 14.05 -13.24 5.13
CA GLY A 300 13.15 -13.97 6.03
C GLY A 300 13.65 -14.08 7.49
N PRO A 301 12.99 -14.92 8.31
CA PRO A 301 13.22 -15.03 9.75
C PRO A 301 14.49 -15.84 10.09
N CYS A 302 15.66 -15.34 9.68
CA CYS A 302 16.97 -15.86 10.08
C CYS A 302 17.27 -15.49 11.54
N GLN A 303 18.15 -16.23 12.21
CA GLN A 303 18.65 -15.84 13.53
C GLN A 303 19.37 -14.48 13.47
N ALA A 304 20.11 -14.20 12.40
CA ALA A 304 20.72 -12.89 12.14
C ALA A 304 19.67 -11.78 12.02
N THR A 305 18.53 -12.04 11.35
CA THR A 305 17.42 -11.09 11.23
C THR A 305 16.85 -10.76 12.61
N LYS A 306 16.64 -11.78 13.45
CA LYS A 306 16.22 -11.60 14.85
C LYS A 306 17.23 -10.81 15.68
N ASN A 307 18.52 -11.12 15.56
CA ASN A 307 19.58 -10.41 16.28
C ASN A 307 19.70 -8.93 15.85
N ALA A 308 19.28 -8.61 14.62
CA ALA A 308 19.17 -7.25 14.10
C ALA A 308 17.89 -6.53 14.55
N GLY A 309 17.09 -7.14 15.45
CA GLY A 309 15.84 -6.58 15.96
C GLY A 309 14.68 -6.62 14.96
N ILE A 310 14.81 -7.38 13.87
CA ILE A 310 13.79 -7.48 12.82
C ILE A 310 13.06 -8.81 13.00
N GLU A 311 11.79 -8.75 13.42
CA GLU A 311 10.96 -9.94 13.56
C GLU A 311 9.60 -9.72 12.87
N GLY A 312 9.32 -10.54 11.86
CA GLY A 312 8.13 -10.38 11.02
C GLY A 312 6.79 -10.66 11.73
N ASN A 313 6.82 -11.41 12.84
CA ASN A 313 5.63 -11.73 13.65
C ASN A 313 5.02 -10.51 14.38
N TYR A 314 5.77 -9.41 14.54
CA TYR A 314 5.24 -8.17 15.10
C TYR A 314 4.63 -7.25 14.03
N LEU A 315 4.81 -7.58 12.75
CA LEU A 315 4.30 -6.79 11.63
C LEU A 315 2.88 -7.22 11.27
N ALA A 316 2.07 -6.25 10.85
CA ALA A 316 0.77 -6.53 10.26
C ALA A 316 0.90 -7.48 9.05
N ALA A 317 -0.18 -8.18 8.70
CA ALA A 317 -0.23 -9.01 7.49
C ALA A 317 0.30 -8.25 6.26
N ASN A 318 1.17 -8.89 5.47
CA ASN A 318 1.82 -8.33 4.27
C ASN A 318 2.72 -7.09 4.52
N ALA A 319 2.89 -6.62 5.76
CA ALA A 319 3.89 -5.62 6.08
C ALA A 319 5.30 -6.22 6.09
N TYR A 320 6.28 -5.38 5.78
CA TYR A 320 7.67 -5.81 5.63
C TYR A 320 8.68 -4.72 5.98
N VAL A 321 9.92 -5.14 6.18
CA VAL A 321 11.07 -4.31 6.49
C VAL A 321 12.20 -4.61 5.51
N ILE A 322 12.84 -3.56 5.00
CA ILE A 322 14.11 -3.61 4.27
C ILE A 322 15.09 -2.69 5.00
N ARG A 323 16.07 -3.27 5.69
CA ARG A 323 16.95 -2.51 6.59
C ARG A 323 18.40 -2.93 6.48
N SER A 324 19.29 -1.94 6.42
CA SER A 324 20.72 -2.13 6.55
C SER A 324 21.12 -2.06 8.03
N VAL A 325 21.78 -3.10 8.54
CA VAL A 325 22.34 -3.12 9.91
C VAL A 325 23.80 -3.56 9.83
N GLY A 326 24.71 -2.69 10.24
CA GLY A 326 26.14 -2.85 9.96
C GLY A 326 26.41 -2.90 8.46
N ASN A 327 27.07 -3.95 7.99
CA ASN A 327 27.32 -4.17 6.55
C ASN A 327 26.28 -5.08 5.88
N ASN A 328 25.28 -5.55 6.62
CA ASN A 328 24.29 -6.50 6.10
C ASN A 328 23.00 -5.80 5.71
N LEU A 329 22.31 -6.36 4.73
CA LEU A 329 20.96 -5.96 4.34
C LEU A 329 19.98 -7.04 4.77
N PHE A 330 18.87 -6.65 5.37
CA PHE A 330 17.82 -7.55 5.86
C PHE A 330 16.50 -7.23 5.16
N MET A 331 15.81 -8.28 4.69
CA MET A 331 14.47 -8.22 4.13
C MET A 331 13.60 -9.25 4.85
N ALA A 332 12.60 -8.80 5.60
CA ALA A 332 11.71 -9.71 6.32
C ALA A 332 10.34 -9.08 6.53
N GLY A 333 9.30 -9.91 6.56
CA GLY A 333 7.93 -9.47 6.75
C GLY A 333 7.06 -10.48 7.49
N SER A 334 5.78 -10.14 7.62
CA SER A 334 4.78 -11.04 8.19
C SER A 334 4.51 -12.20 7.23
N ASP A 335 4.96 -13.40 7.61
CA ASP A 335 4.88 -14.61 6.78
C ASP A 335 3.89 -15.61 7.42
N ALA A 336 2.73 -15.77 6.79
CA ALA A 336 1.68 -16.72 7.20
C ALA A 336 1.37 -17.77 6.10
N GLY A 337 2.12 -17.76 4.98
CA GLY A 337 2.02 -18.77 3.93
C GLY A 337 0.74 -18.70 3.09
N SER A 338 0.16 -17.51 2.94
CA SER A 338 -1.04 -17.25 2.13
C SER A 338 -1.08 -15.79 1.69
N LEU A 339 -2.09 -15.38 0.91
CA LEU A 339 -2.35 -13.99 0.50
C LEU A 339 -2.44 -12.96 1.65
N THR A 340 -2.53 -13.46 2.90
CA THR A 340 -2.59 -12.70 4.16
C THR A 340 -1.27 -12.70 4.94
N GLY A 341 -0.18 -13.19 4.36
CA GLY A 341 1.15 -13.14 4.96
C GLY A 341 2.24 -13.57 3.99
N THR A 342 2.54 -12.70 3.02
CA THR A 342 3.65 -12.79 2.06
C THR A 342 4.64 -11.62 2.22
N GLY A 343 4.78 -11.09 3.45
CA GLY A 343 5.55 -9.87 3.69
C GLY A 343 7.02 -9.97 3.25
N THR A 344 7.71 -11.08 3.54
CA THR A 344 9.11 -11.25 3.13
C THR A 344 9.28 -11.26 1.61
N GLU A 345 8.38 -11.92 0.89
CA GLU A 345 8.38 -11.96 -0.58
C GLU A 345 8.09 -10.57 -1.16
N PHE A 346 7.16 -9.81 -0.57
CA PHE A 346 6.91 -8.42 -0.96
C PHE A 346 8.10 -7.49 -0.71
N ALA A 347 8.89 -7.72 0.34
CA ALA A 347 10.14 -7.00 0.58
C ALA A 347 11.14 -7.20 -0.56
N VAL A 348 11.27 -8.44 -1.04
CA VAL A 348 12.15 -8.77 -2.16
C VAL A 348 11.66 -8.10 -3.45
N TYR A 349 10.37 -8.18 -3.74
CA TYR A 349 9.80 -7.53 -4.94
C TYR A 349 9.87 -6.00 -4.88
N ALA A 350 9.74 -5.39 -3.70
CA ALA A 350 9.97 -3.96 -3.52
C ALA A 350 11.44 -3.60 -3.79
N PHE A 351 12.37 -4.41 -3.29
CA PHE A 351 13.80 -4.22 -3.55
C PHE A 351 14.14 -4.34 -5.04
N GLU A 352 13.59 -5.32 -5.75
CA GLU A 352 13.81 -5.51 -7.19
C GLU A 352 13.23 -4.34 -8.02
N ASP A 353 12.04 -3.89 -7.66
CA ASP A 353 11.38 -2.73 -8.28
C ASP A 353 12.15 -1.43 -8.05
N GLU A 354 12.53 -1.13 -6.81
CA GLU A 354 13.08 0.16 -6.41
C GLU A 354 14.60 0.25 -6.58
N GLN A 355 15.34 -0.82 -6.26
CA GLN A 355 16.80 -0.80 -6.24
C GLN A 355 17.40 -1.39 -7.53
N LEU A 356 16.78 -2.41 -8.11
CA LEU A 356 17.23 -2.98 -9.39
C LEU A 356 16.55 -2.31 -10.60
N GLY A 357 15.36 -1.74 -10.43
CA GLY A 357 14.59 -1.09 -11.49
C GLY A 357 13.83 -2.09 -12.37
N VAL A 358 13.54 -3.29 -11.84
CA VAL A 358 12.80 -4.33 -12.55
C VAL A 358 11.37 -3.88 -12.80
N ARG A 359 10.81 -4.16 -13.98
CA ARG A 359 9.42 -3.87 -14.32
C ARG A 359 8.75 -5.11 -14.93
N TRP A 360 7.52 -5.38 -14.51
CA TRP A 360 6.70 -6.48 -14.99
C TRP A 360 5.46 -5.93 -15.71
N LEU A 361 5.53 -5.72 -17.02
CA LEU A 361 4.44 -5.07 -17.77
C LEU A 361 3.19 -5.95 -17.87
N TRP A 362 3.36 -7.27 -17.96
CA TRP A 362 2.28 -8.27 -18.03
C TRP A 362 2.79 -9.68 -17.61
N PRO A 363 1.91 -10.69 -17.45
CA PRO A 363 2.21 -12.07 -17.04
C PRO A 363 3.02 -12.94 -18.02
N ALA A 364 4.20 -12.51 -18.43
CA ALA A 364 5.13 -13.32 -19.22
C ALA A 364 6.54 -12.73 -19.18
N ASP A 365 7.55 -13.54 -19.52
CA ASP A 365 8.93 -13.07 -19.71
C ASP A 365 9.02 -11.97 -20.78
N SER A 366 8.11 -11.96 -21.77
CA SER A 366 8.05 -10.89 -22.78
C SER A 366 7.68 -9.52 -22.17
N GLY A 367 7.04 -9.51 -21.00
CA GLY A 367 6.68 -8.31 -20.25
C GLY A 367 7.72 -7.89 -19.21
N LEU A 368 8.77 -8.69 -19.01
CA LEU A 368 9.84 -8.39 -18.06
C LEU A 368 10.81 -7.36 -18.64
N TYR A 369 11.16 -6.35 -17.87
CA TYR A 369 12.24 -5.41 -18.17
C TYR A 369 13.22 -5.37 -16.99
N VAL A 370 14.49 -5.66 -17.27
CA VAL A 370 15.59 -5.64 -16.29
C VAL A 370 16.68 -4.69 -16.78
N PRO A 371 16.87 -3.52 -16.13
CA PRO A 371 17.96 -2.61 -16.45
C PRO A 371 19.32 -3.29 -16.37
N GLN A 372 20.18 -3.08 -17.36
CA GLN A 372 21.55 -3.59 -17.34
C GLN A 372 22.42 -2.71 -16.43
N LYS A 373 23.11 -3.32 -15.46
CA LYS A 373 23.96 -2.66 -14.47
C LYS A 373 25.27 -3.43 -14.30
N SER A 374 26.41 -2.83 -14.68
CA SER A 374 27.73 -3.48 -14.55
C SER A 374 28.18 -3.63 -13.09
N ASP A 375 27.82 -2.66 -12.26
CA ASP A 375 28.01 -2.66 -10.82
C ASP A 375 26.67 -2.44 -10.14
N ILE A 376 26.43 -3.15 -9.04
CA ILE A 376 25.23 -3.01 -8.20
C ILE A 376 25.71 -2.67 -6.80
N VAL A 377 25.47 -1.43 -6.40
CA VAL A 377 25.76 -0.90 -5.08
C VAL A 377 24.46 -0.41 -4.47
N ILE A 378 24.17 -0.89 -3.26
CA ILE A 378 22.95 -0.58 -2.53
C ILE A 378 23.32 0.36 -1.41
N ASN A 379 22.84 1.60 -1.49
CA ASN A 379 22.98 2.54 -0.39
C ASN A 379 22.21 2.02 0.83
N PRO A 380 22.60 2.42 2.05
CA PRO A 380 21.88 2.05 3.27
C PRO A 380 20.37 2.27 3.16
N LEU A 381 19.60 1.26 3.53
CA LEU A 381 18.13 1.30 3.53
C LEU A 381 17.59 1.20 4.95
N ASN A 382 16.49 1.89 5.23
CA ASN A 382 15.68 1.70 6.44
C ASN A 382 14.22 1.94 6.07
N GLN A 383 13.62 0.94 5.42
CA GLN A 383 12.25 0.99 4.94
C GLN A 383 11.37 0.07 5.78
N ILE A 384 10.22 0.57 6.21
CA ILE A 384 9.12 -0.22 6.75
C ILE A 384 7.91 0.06 5.88
N TYR A 385 7.33 -0.98 5.31
CA TYR A 385 6.09 -0.86 4.55
C TYR A 385 4.94 -1.49 5.34
N ILE A 386 3.86 -0.73 5.47
CA ILE A 386 2.61 -1.18 6.05
C ILE A 386 1.52 -1.01 4.97
N PRO A 387 0.80 -2.07 4.59
CA PRO A 387 -0.27 -1.97 3.62
C PRO A 387 -1.31 -0.92 4.02
N GLN A 388 -1.49 0.09 3.17
CA GLN A 388 -2.49 1.14 3.38
C GLN A 388 -3.88 0.69 2.92
N LEU A 389 -3.92 -0.18 1.91
CA LEU A 389 -5.12 -0.83 1.42
C LEU A 389 -5.23 -2.21 2.07
N LEU A 390 -6.29 -2.45 2.83
CA LEU A 390 -6.52 -3.72 3.53
C LEU A 390 -6.77 -4.89 2.57
N HIS A 391 -7.10 -4.60 1.32
CA HIS A 391 -7.24 -5.54 0.23
C HIS A 391 -6.87 -4.82 -1.07
N SER A 392 -6.01 -5.42 -1.88
CA SER A 392 -5.62 -4.93 -3.20
C SER A 392 -5.57 -6.04 -4.26
N ARG A 393 -5.92 -7.27 -3.89
CA ARG A 393 -5.98 -8.41 -4.81
C ARG A 393 -7.10 -8.21 -5.84
N LEU A 394 -6.80 -8.59 -7.08
CA LEU A 394 -7.79 -8.67 -8.15
C LEU A 394 -8.36 -10.09 -8.18
N ARG A 395 -9.68 -10.24 -8.27
CA ARG A 395 -10.29 -11.57 -8.36
C ARG A 395 -9.94 -12.21 -9.70
N THR A 396 -9.41 -13.43 -9.70
CA THR A 396 -9.12 -14.19 -10.92
C THR A 396 -10.37 -14.93 -11.47
N ASN A 397 -11.58 -14.41 -11.17
CA ASN A 397 -12.90 -15.06 -11.12
C ASN A 397 -13.30 -16.04 -12.26
N GLY A 398 -14.33 -16.86 -11.99
CA GLY A 398 -14.62 -18.21 -12.50
C GLY A 398 -14.74 -18.49 -14.00
N TYR A 399 -14.70 -17.49 -14.90
CA TYR A 399 -14.66 -17.75 -16.35
C TYR A 399 -13.36 -18.43 -16.80
N ILE A 400 -12.29 -18.28 -16.00
CA ILE A 400 -11.01 -18.95 -16.26
C ILE A 400 -11.06 -20.47 -16.04
N ASN A 401 -12.12 -20.98 -15.39
CA ASN A 401 -12.31 -22.41 -15.14
C ASN A 401 -12.93 -23.16 -16.34
N TYR A 402 -13.44 -22.44 -17.34
CA TYR A 402 -13.87 -23.06 -18.59
C TYR A 402 -12.64 -23.55 -19.37
N TYR A 403 -12.64 -24.83 -19.73
CA TYR A 403 -11.56 -25.42 -20.54
C TYR A 403 -11.69 -24.99 -22.00
N GLU A 404 -12.90 -24.65 -22.40
CA GLU A 404 -13.25 -24.25 -23.73
C GLU A 404 -12.58 -22.93 -24.10
N GLY A 405 -11.89 -22.90 -25.25
CA GLY A 405 -11.14 -21.74 -25.73
C GLY A 405 -9.61 -21.91 -25.67
N TRP A 406 -9.10 -22.81 -24.82
CA TRP A 406 -7.67 -23.17 -24.77
C TRP A 406 -7.40 -24.44 -25.60
N ALA A 407 -6.23 -24.52 -26.26
CA ALA A 407 -5.84 -25.74 -26.96
C ALA A 407 -5.46 -26.86 -25.97
N THR A 408 -4.85 -26.52 -24.82
CA THR A 408 -4.55 -27.49 -23.75
C THR A 408 -4.83 -26.95 -22.35
N ALA A 409 -5.06 -27.86 -21.39
CA ALA A 409 -5.18 -27.49 -19.97
C ALA A 409 -3.88 -26.89 -19.41
N ALA A 410 -2.72 -27.28 -19.95
CA ALA A 410 -1.43 -26.76 -19.50
C ALA A 410 -1.26 -25.29 -19.89
N ASP A 411 -1.71 -24.87 -21.07
CA ASP A 411 -1.65 -23.47 -21.50
C ASP A 411 -2.51 -22.57 -20.59
N ARG A 412 -3.70 -23.05 -20.22
CA ARG A 412 -4.55 -22.38 -19.23
C ARG A 412 -3.86 -22.27 -17.87
N ASP A 413 -3.35 -23.37 -17.34
CA ASP A 413 -2.73 -23.41 -16.01
C ASP A 413 -1.48 -22.51 -15.95
N ASN A 414 -0.70 -22.47 -17.04
CA ASN A 414 0.44 -21.56 -17.19
C ASN A 414 0.00 -20.09 -17.21
N PHE A 415 -1.09 -19.75 -17.90
CA PHE A 415 -1.64 -18.40 -17.92
C PHE A 415 -2.11 -17.96 -16.52
N ILE A 416 -2.86 -18.82 -15.81
CA ILE A 416 -3.32 -18.55 -14.44
C ILE A 416 -2.12 -18.34 -13.52
N GLY A 417 -1.16 -19.27 -13.53
CA GLY A 417 0.03 -19.20 -12.66
C GLY A 417 0.85 -17.95 -12.93
N SER A 418 1.07 -17.59 -14.20
CA SER A 418 1.80 -16.38 -14.56
C SER A 418 1.07 -15.11 -14.12
N GLN A 419 -0.27 -15.10 -14.21
CA GLN A 419 -1.10 -13.96 -13.77
C GLN A 419 -1.05 -13.78 -12.26
N ASP A 420 -1.13 -14.86 -11.49
CA ASP A 420 -0.96 -14.82 -10.04
C ASP A 420 0.44 -14.31 -9.64
N GLN A 421 1.50 -14.78 -10.30
CA GLN A 421 2.86 -14.27 -10.07
C GLN A 421 2.99 -12.78 -10.41
N TRP A 422 2.41 -12.34 -11.52
CA TRP A 422 2.42 -10.91 -11.90
C TRP A 422 1.72 -10.03 -10.86
N MET A 423 0.61 -10.49 -10.26
CA MET A 423 -0.03 -9.77 -9.15
C MET A 423 0.87 -9.70 -7.91
N LEU A 424 1.58 -10.79 -7.58
CA LEU A 424 2.52 -10.84 -6.46
C LEU A 424 3.71 -9.89 -6.67
N HIS A 425 4.29 -9.83 -7.87
CA HIS A 425 5.36 -8.87 -8.21
C HIS A 425 4.92 -7.41 -7.99
N HIS A 426 3.63 -7.12 -8.20
CA HIS A 426 3.03 -5.83 -7.92
C HIS A 426 2.56 -5.67 -6.47
N ARG A 427 2.87 -6.62 -5.59
CA ARG A 427 2.52 -6.63 -4.17
C ARG A 427 1.00 -6.49 -3.95
N LEU A 428 0.20 -7.14 -4.80
CA LEU A 428 -1.24 -7.20 -4.66
C LEU A 428 -1.62 -8.36 -3.73
N GLY A 429 -2.11 -8.02 -2.54
CA GLY A 429 -2.43 -8.98 -1.48
C GLY A 429 -3.63 -8.53 -0.66
N ARG A 430 -3.88 -9.18 0.48
CA ARG A 430 -4.96 -8.77 1.39
C ARG A 430 -4.60 -8.98 2.85
N VAL A 431 -4.85 -7.99 3.69
CA VAL A 431 -4.83 -8.11 5.17
C VAL A 431 -6.14 -8.75 5.65
N THR A 432 -7.25 -8.34 5.06
CA THR A 432 -8.58 -8.93 5.27
C THR A 432 -9.29 -9.16 3.94
N SER A 433 -10.19 -10.12 3.88
CA SER A 433 -10.94 -10.39 2.65
C SER A 433 -12.12 -9.44 2.50
N LEU A 434 -12.21 -8.76 1.36
CA LEU A 434 -13.38 -8.00 0.94
C LEU A 434 -14.26 -8.81 -0.02
N GLU A 435 -13.87 -10.04 -0.34
CA GLU A 435 -14.53 -10.90 -1.34
C GLU A 435 -15.84 -11.50 -0.80
N TYR A 436 -16.84 -10.67 -0.49
CA TYR A 436 -18.15 -11.10 -0.02
C TYR A 436 -19.11 -11.38 -1.19
N PRO A 437 -19.82 -12.51 -1.23
CA PRO A 437 -20.83 -12.77 -2.25
C PRO A 437 -22.13 -12.00 -1.95
N HIS A 438 -23.05 -12.01 -2.92
CA HIS A 438 -24.44 -11.66 -2.67
C HIS A 438 -25.03 -12.57 -1.58
N ALA A 439 -25.66 -11.97 -0.56
CA ALA A 439 -25.89 -12.64 0.72
C ALA A 439 -27.13 -13.55 0.74
N TYR A 440 -28.09 -13.34 -0.18
CA TYR A 440 -29.45 -13.86 -0.03
C TYR A 440 -29.90 -14.77 -1.18
N GLU A 441 -28.98 -15.26 -2.02
CA GLU A 441 -29.32 -16.03 -3.22
C GLU A 441 -30.09 -17.32 -2.89
N GLY A 442 -29.78 -17.94 -1.74
CA GLY A 442 -30.46 -19.12 -1.21
C GLY A 442 -31.68 -18.84 -0.33
N TYR A 443 -31.95 -17.58 0.03
CA TYR A 443 -32.96 -17.26 1.05
C TYR A 443 -34.38 -17.61 0.59
N TRP A 444 -34.66 -17.51 -0.71
CA TRP A 444 -35.96 -17.92 -1.24
C TRP A 444 -36.31 -19.35 -0.83
N ASP A 445 -35.40 -20.30 -1.09
CA ASP A 445 -35.62 -21.71 -0.79
C ASP A 445 -35.75 -21.97 0.72
N LEU A 446 -34.98 -21.24 1.54
CA LEU A 446 -34.97 -21.40 2.98
C LEU A 446 -36.21 -20.83 3.67
N TYR A 447 -36.71 -19.68 3.21
CA TYR A 447 -37.61 -18.86 4.03
C TYR A 447 -38.97 -18.53 3.40
N HIS A 448 -39.19 -18.69 2.08
CA HIS A 448 -40.44 -18.21 1.44
C HIS A 448 -41.74 -18.79 2.02
N THR A 449 -41.73 -20.03 2.51
CA THR A 449 -42.92 -20.68 3.08
C THR A 449 -43.33 -20.10 4.43
N ALA A 450 -42.35 -19.75 5.27
CA ALA A 450 -42.59 -19.31 6.65
C ALA A 450 -42.51 -17.79 6.82
N HIS A 451 -41.72 -17.12 5.98
CA HIS A 451 -41.36 -15.72 6.09
C HIS A 451 -41.44 -15.01 4.73
N LEU A 452 -42.60 -15.09 4.08
CA LEU A 452 -42.81 -14.43 2.80
C LEU A 452 -42.57 -12.91 2.90
N GLU A 453 -42.78 -12.31 4.07
CA GLU A 453 -42.53 -10.91 4.38
C GLU A 453 -41.07 -10.45 4.29
N TYR A 454 -40.11 -11.38 4.21
CA TYR A 454 -38.69 -11.09 3.99
C TYR A 454 -38.39 -10.65 2.55
N PHE A 455 -39.22 -11.06 1.60
CA PHE A 455 -39.02 -10.79 0.18
C PHE A 455 -39.75 -9.52 -0.25
N ASN A 456 -39.27 -8.85 -1.28
CA ASN A 456 -39.87 -7.65 -1.85
C ASN A 456 -41.38 -7.80 -2.11
N LEU A 457 -42.13 -6.71 -1.92
CA LEU A 457 -43.49 -6.58 -2.45
C LEU A 457 -43.41 -5.98 -3.86
N LEU A 458 -43.90 -6.71 -4.87
CA LEU A 458 -43.98 -6.24 -6.25
C LEU A 458 -45.25 -5.41 -6.48
N PRO A 459 -45.31 -4.61 -7.57
CA PRO A 459 -46.47 -3.76 -7.86
C PRO A 459 -47.81 -4.49 -8.05
N ASP A 460 -47.79 -5.79 -8.36
CA ASP A 460 -48.99 -6.64 -8.44
C ASP A 460 -49.52 -7.11 -7.07
N GLY A 461 -48.88 -6.69 -5.98
CA GLY A 461 -49.25 -7.07 -4.62
C GLY A 461 -48.70 -8.42 -4.16
N THR A 462 -47.86 -9.09 -4.96
CA THR A 462 -47.26 -10.38 -4.61
C THR A 462 -45.83 -10.23 -4.10
N ARG A 463 -45.36 -11.22 -3.31
CA ARG A 463 -43.98 -11.32 -2.84
C ARG A 463 -43.30 -12.53 -3.46
N ARG A 464 -42.43 -12.26 -4.44
CA ARG A 464 -41.77 -13.26 -5.28
C ARG A 464 -40.64 -12.61 -6.09
N SER A 465 -39.84 -13.45 -6.75
CA SER A 465 -38.90 -12.95 -7.77
C SER A 465 -39.64 -12.21 -8.89
N ASP A 466 -39.00 -11.14 -9.38
CA ASP A 466 -39.50 -10.27 -10.43
C ASP A 466 -39.49 -11.01 -11.77
N PRO A 467 -40.67 -11.25 -12.40
CA PRO A 467 -40.75 -12.09 -13.59
C PRO A 467 -40.08 -11.44 -14.82
N TYR A 468 -39.81 -10.13 -14.77
CA TYR A 468 -39.25 -9.37 -15.88
C TYR A 468 -37.74 -9.11 -15.73
N TYR A 469 -37.12 -9.60 -14.65
CA TYR A 469 -35.69 -9.44 -14.40
C TYR A 469 -35.01 -10.80 -14.37
N ALA A 470 -33.97 -10.98 -15.20
CA ALA A 470 -33.21 -12.21 -15.32
C ALA A 470 -34.13 -13.47 -15.40
N GLY A 471 -35.19 -13.41 -16.20
CA GLY A 471 -36.14 -14.52 -16.36
C GLY A 471 -36.91 -14.95 -15.10
N GLY A 472 -36.92 -14.14 -14.03
CA GLY A 472 -37.60 -14.47 -12.78
C GLY A 472 -36.91 -15.52 -11.93
N TYR A 473 -35.60 -15.74 -12.12
CA TYR A 473 -34.84 -16.66 -11.27
C TYR A 473 -34.89 -16.23 -9.80
N LYS A 474 -35.07 -17.21 -8.91
CA LYS A 474 -35.23 -16.99 -7.47
C LYS A 474 -33.99 -16.45 -6.77
N THR A 475 -32.80 -16.67 -7.33
CA THR A 475 -31.52 -16.16 -6.81
C THR A 475 -31.44 -14.64 -6.87
N TYR A 476 -32.21 -14.00 -7.77
CA TYR A 476 -32.28 -12.53 -7.92
C TYR A 476 -33.50 -11.91 -7.25
N VAL A 477 -34.14 -12.59 -6.30
CA VAL A 477 -35.24 -11.99 -5.53
C VAL A 477 -34.68 -10.86 -4.66
N SER A 478 -35.28 -9.67 -4.73
CA SER A 478 -34.90 -8.52 -3.90
C SER A 478 -35.51 -8.67 -2.50
N MET A 479 -34.82 -8.20 -1.48
CA MET A 479 -35.31 -8.31 -0.11
C MET A 479 -36.19 -7.12 0.31
N ASN A 480 -37.06 -7.37 1.29
CA ASN A 480 -37.76 -6.33 2.04
C ASN A 480 -36.85 -5.83 3.17
N VAL A 481 -35.84 -5.03 2.80
CA VAL A 481 -34.77 -4.58 3.71
C VAL A 481 -35.22 -3.69 4.87
N SER A 482 -36.49 -3.27 4.91
CA SER A 482 -37.08 -2.56 6.06
C SER A 482 -37.67 -3.49 7.14
N ASN A 483 -37.66 -4.81 6.92
CA ASN A 483 -38.28 -5.79 7.81
C ASN A 483 -37.34 -6.16 8.99
N ALA A 484 -37.74 -5.84 10.22
CA ALA A 484 -36.96 -6.17 11.42
C ALA A 484 -36.78 -7.69 11.65
N GLY A 485 -37.74 -8.52 11.23
CA GLY A 485 -37.61 -9.97 11.26
C GLY A 485 -36.49 -10.47 10.35
N LEU A 486 -36.35 -9.86 9.16
CA LEU A 486 -35.23 -10.16 8.26
C LEU A 486 -33.89 -9.76 8.90
N HIS A 487 -33.80 -8.59 9.53
CA HIS A 487 -32.57 -8.15 10.23
C HIS A 487 -32.16 -9.15 11.30
N SER A 488 -33.13 -9.55 12.14
CA SER A 488 -32.95 -10.55 13.18
C SER A 488 -32.49 -11.90 12.61
N GLN A 489 -33.05 -12.34 11.48
CA GLN A 489 -32.64 -13.58 10.83
C GLN A 489 -31.20 -13.51 10.29
N ILE A 490 -30.82 -12.41 9.63
CA ILE A 490 -29.47 -12.22 9.08
C ILE A 490 -28.42 -12.26 10.21
N VAL A 491 -28.66 -11.52 11.31
CA VAL A 491 -27.75 -11.53 12.45
C VAL A 491 -27.72 -12.89 13.14
N THR A 492 -28.84 -13.62 13.18
CA THR A 492 -28.86 -15.00 13.68
C THR A 492 -27.97 -15.93 12.85
N ASN A 493 -28.02 -15.81 11.52
CA ASN A 493 -27.20 -16.61 10.62
C ASN A 493 -25.70 -16.28 10.81
N TRP A 494 -25.34 -15.00 10.86
CA TRP A 494 -23.96 -14.58 11.12
C TRP A 494 -23.42 -15.07 12.48
N ILE A 495 -24.23 -15.02 13.53
CA ILE A 495 -23.87 -15.59 14.84
C ILE A 495 -23.65 -17.10 14.76
N ALA A 496 -24.50 -17.83 14.03
CA ALA A 496 -24.38 -19.27 13.85
C ALA A 496 -23.13 -19.67 13.04
N GLU A 497 -22.63 -18.78 12.16
CA GLU A 497 -21.41 -18.96 11.38
C GLU A 497 -20.12 -18.67 12.17
N GLY A 498 -20.22 -18.11 13.38
CA GLY A 498 -19.10 -18.04 14.34
C GLY A 498 -18.84 -16.66 14.95
N ALA A 499 -19.38 -15.57 14.38
CA ALA A 499 -19.29 -14.18 14.87
C ALA A 499 -18.08 -13.88 15.78
N ASP A 500 -16.87 -14.07 15.25
CA ASP A 500 -15.61 -14.03 15.99
C ASP A 500 -14.90 -12.67 15.94
N GLY A 501 -15.54 -11.67 15.33
CA GLY A 501 -14.98 -10.33 15.13
C GLY A 501 -14.05 -10.22 13.92
N THR A 502 -13.77 -11.32 13.20
CA THR A 502 -12.97 -11.31 11.97
C THR A 502 -13.82 -11.33 10.70
N SER A 503 -15.07 -11.79 10.80
CA SER A 503 -16.07 -11.77 9.73
C SER A 503 -17.13 -10.69 9.94
N TRP A 504 -17.51 -10.03 8.84
CA TRP A 504 -18.51 -8.96 8.82
C TRP A 504 -19.90 -9.51 8.52
N ILE A 505 -20.93 -8.85 9.04
CA ILE A 505 -22.32 -9.18 8.70
C ILE A 505 -22.53 -8.87 7.22
N ASN A 506 -22.86 -9.89 6.42
CA ASN A 506 -23.09 -9.73 4.99
C ASN A 506 -24.45 -9.07 4.70
N GLY A 507 -24.40 -7.77 4.42
CA GLY A 507 -25.52 -6.91 4.03
C GLY A 507 -25.63 -6.71 2.51
N CYS A 508 -24.88 -7.46 1.71
CA CYS A 508 -24.91 -7.37 0.25
C CYS A 508 -26.20 -7.99 -0.29
N GLU A 509 -27.10 -7.16 -0.82
CA GLU A 509 -28.31 -7.60 -1.54
C GLU A 509 -27.98 -8.57 -2.68
N ASN A 510 -28.96 -9.34 -3.12
CA ASN A 510 -28.84 -10.13 -4.36
C ASN A 510 -28.51 -9.25 -5.57
N ASP A 511 -28.01 -9.85 -6.65
CA ASP A 511 -27.64 -9.17 -7.90
C ASP A 511 -28.88 -8.64 -8.65
N THR A 512 -29.52 -7.62 -8.07
CA THR A 512 -30.82 -7.07 -8.46
C THR A 512 -31.01 -5.69 -7.84
N PRO A 513 -31.78 -4.77 -8.47
CA PRO A 513 -32.08 -3.49 -7.84
C PRO A 513 -33.02 -3.68 -6.63
N GLY A 514 -33.03 -2.72 -5.72
CA GLY A 514 -33.99 -2.67 -4.63
C GLY A 514 -35.39 -2.43 -5.16
N LYS A 515 -36.26 -3.45 -5.07
CA LYS A 515 -37.58 -3.47 -5.74
C LYS A 515 -38.77 -3.38 -4.79
N CYS A 516 -38.58 -3.52 -3.49
CA CYS A 516 -39.70 -3.62 -2.55
C CYS A 516 -40.52 -2.32 -2.54
N THR A 517 -41.82 -2.44 -2.87
CA THR A 517 -42.79 -1.33 -2.91
C THR A 517 -43.68 -1.26 -1.67
N CYS A 518 -43.38 -2.06 -0.64
CA CYS A 518 -44.17 -2.03 0.60
C CYS A 518 -44.06 -0.66 1.29
N ALA A 519 -45.09 -0.29 2.06
CA ALA A 519 -45.15 1.01 2.71
C ALA A 519 -43.93 1.31 3.59
N SER A 520 -43.37 0.31 4.28
CA SER A 520 -42.19 0.48 5.14
C SER A 520 -40.92 0.78 4.35
N CYS A 521 -40.66 0.06 3.25
CA CYS A 521 -39.52 0.34 2.38
C CYS A 521 -39.67 1.71 1.70
N MET A 522 -40.86 2.03 1.17
CA MET A 522 -41.11 3.31 0.50
C MET A 522 -40.96 4.50 1.45
N ALA A 523 -41.26 4.32 2.75
CA ALA A 523 -41.09 5.35 3.78
C ALA A 523 -39.63 5.60 4.16
N TRP A 524 -38.71 4.69 3.83
CA TRP A 524 -37.27 4.86 4.08
C TRP A 524 -36.55 5.64 2.99
N ASP A 525 -37.10 5.71 1.78
CA ASP A 525 -36.51 6.46 0.68
C ASP A 525 -36.65 7.97 0.87
N VAL A 526 -35.72 8.71 0.28
CA VAL A 526 -35.70 10.18 0.30
C VAL A 526 -35.57 10.69 -1.12
N GLU A 527 -36.29 11.77 -1.45
CA GLU A 527 -36.26 12.37 -2.78
C GLU A 527 -34.86 12.91 -3.10
N PRO A 528 -34.19 12.43 -4.15
CA PRO A 528 -32.89 12.97 -4.55
C PRO A 528 -33.05 14.32 -5.26
N PRO A 529 -31.99 15.15 -5.29
CA PRO A 529 -31.94 16.31 -6.17
C PRO A 529 -32.22 15.90 -7.63
N ASN A 530 -32.93 16.75 -8.38
CA ASN A 530 -33.17 16.58 -9.81
C ASN A 530 -33.94 15.30 -10.21
N PHE A 531 -34.66 14.65 -9.27
CA PHE A 531 -35.42 13.43 -9.53
C PHE A 531 -36.31 13.53 -10.78
N GLN A 532 -37.10 14.60 -10.90
CA GLN A 532 -38.04 14.75 -12.00
C GLN A 532 -37.35 14.81 -13.37
N SER A 533 -36.23 15.53 -13.48
CA SER A 533 -35.48 15.61 -14.73
C SER A 533 -34.78 14.31 -15.09
N GLU A 534 -34.37 13.50 -14.11
CA GLU A 534 -33.65 12.25 -14.34
C GLU A 534 -34.58 11.07 -14.62
N TYR A 535 -35.69 10.96 -13.89
CA TYR A 535 -36.59 9.81 -13.93
C TYR A 535 -37.93 10.10 -14.64
N GLY A 536 -38.13 11.32 -15.14
CA GLY A 536 -39.28 11.68 -15.98
C GLY A 536 -40.64 11.70 -15.27
N CYS A 537 -40.68 11.64 -13.94
CA CYS A 537 -41.90 11.71 -13.14
C CYS A 537 -41.69 12.46 -11.82
N LEU A 538 -42.77 12.95 -11.20
CA LEU A 538 -42.68 13.55 -9.86
C LEU A 538 -42.43 12.45 -8.81
N TRP A 539 -41.66 12.76 -7.76
CA TRP A 539 -41.39 11.83 -6.67
C TRP A 539 -42.66 11.23 -6.04
N SER A 540 -43.70 12.04 -5.89
CA SER A 540 -45.01 11.60 -5.38
C SER A 540 -45.76 10.63 -6.31
N GLN A 541 -45.38 10.56 -7.58
CA GLN A 541 -45.99 9.71 -8.61
C GLN A 541 -45.15 8.47 -8.95
N ARG A 542 -43.94 8.36 -8.41
CA ARG A 542 -42.94 7.34 -8.78
C ARG A 542 -43.46 5.90 -8.68
N LEU A 543 -44.24 5.59 -7.63
CA LEU A 543 -44.86 4.27 -7.47
C LEU A 543 -45.90 3.99 -8.56
N ALA A 544 -46.71 4.98 -8.94
CA ALA A 544 -47.70 4.81 -10.00
C ALA A 544 -47.04 4.55 -11.36
N TYR A 545 -45.93 5.25 -11.65
CA TYR A 545 -45.13 5.01 -12.86
C TYR A 545 -44.50 3.62 -12.85
N ALA A 546 -43.87 3.23 -11.74
CA ALA A 546 -43.32 1.89 -11.55
C ALA A 546 -44.38 0.79 -11.74
N THR A 547 -45.58 0.97 -11.16
CA THR A 547 -46.71 0.05 -11.32
C THR A 547 -47.18 -0.03 -12.77
N ASN A 548 -47.32 1.11 -13.46
CA ASN A 548 -47.74 1.12 -14.87
C ASN A 548 -46.72 0.43 -15.77
N ALA A 549 -45.43 0.67 -15.55
CA ALA A 549 -44.35 0.01 -16.27
C ALA A 549 -44.33 -1.51 -16.01
N PHE A 550 -44.46 -1.93 -14.74
CA PHE A 550 -44.53 -3.33 -14.36
C PHE A 550 -45.72 -4.05 -15.02
N ASN A 551 -46.91 -3.44 -14.97
CA ASN A 551 -48.12 -3.99 -15.59
C ASN A 551 -48.01 -4.07 -17.12
N SER A 552 -47.09 -3.30 -17.72
CA SER A 552 -46.78 -3.34 -19.14
C SER A 552 -45.64 -4.31 -19.49
N ALA A 553 -45.22 -5.16 -18.54
CA ALA A 553 -44.10 -6.09 -18.67
C ALA A 553 -42.76 -5.41 -19.04
N ASN A 554 -42.57 -4.16 -18.61
CA ASN A 554 -41.32 -3.46 -18.80
C ASN A 554 -40.28 -3.95 -17.77
N ALA A 555 -39.14 -4.49 -18.25
CA ALA A 555 -38.06 -4.98 -17.41
C ALA A 555 -37.41 -3.89 -16.53
N ASP A 556 -37.47 -2.63 -16.97
CA ASP A 556 -36.87 -1.47 -16.31
C ASP A 556 -37.82 -0.76 -15.34
N TRP A 557 -38.96 -1.37 -15.00
CA TRP A 557 -39.99 -0.75 -14.15
C TRP A 557 -39.44 -0.21 -12.82
N ALA A 558 -38.41 -0.85 -12.26
CA ALA A 558 -37.78 -0.47 -11.00
C ALA A 558 -37.02 0.86 -11.09
N ASN A 559 -36.60 1.30 -12.28
CA ASN A 559 -35.93 2.59 -12.48
C ASN A 559 -36.83 3.76 -12.07
N TYR A 560 -38.15 3.62 -12.24
CA TYR A 560 -39.10 4.64 -11.80
C TYR A 560 -39.19 4.79 -10.28
N LEU A 561 -38.70 3.83 -9.48
CA LEU A 561 -38.59 4.01 -8.02
C LEU A 561 -37.50 5.04 -7.66
N GLY A 562 -36.53 5.24 -8.57
CA GLY A 562 -35.33 6.04 -8.38
C GLY A 562 -34.32 5.44 -7.43
N PRO A 563 -33.40 6.27 -6.89
CA PRO A 563 -32.39 5.80 -5.97
C PRO A 563 -33.02 5.43 -4.62
N VAL A 564 -32.64 4.27 -4.11
CA VAL A 564 -33.10 3.72 -2.81
C VAL A 564 -31.94 3.62 -1.81
N SER A 565 -30.90 4.43 -1.98
CA SER A 565 -29.68 4.38 -1.18
C SER A 565 -29.90 4.67 0.30
N ASP A 566 -30.77 5.64 0.64
CA ASP A 566 -31.16 5.91 2.04
C ASP A 566 -31.75 4.67 2.72
N ARG A 567 -32.51 3.87 1.98
CA ARG A 567 -33.11 2.63 2.48
C ARG A 567 -32.04 1.58 2.77
N TYR A 568 -31.04 1.42 1.91
CA TYR A 568 -29.94 0.47 2.15
C TYR A 568 -28.99 0.92 3.26
N ALA A 569 -28.68 2.22 3.34
CA ALA A 569 -27.91 2.79 4.43
C ALA A 569 -28.59 2.57 5.80
N LYS A 570 -29.92 2.78 5.89
CA LYS A 570 -30.72 2.46 7.08
C LYS A 570 -30.74 0.96 7.39
N PHE A 571 -30.81 0.13 6.37
CA PHE A 571 -30.76 -1.33 6.51
C PHE A 571 -29.44 -1.79 7.12
N TRP A 572 -28.29 -1.35 6.60
CA TRP A 572 -26.99 -1.72 7.15
C TRP A 572 -26.81 -1.24 8.59
N LEU A 573 -27.24 -0.02 8.90
CA LEU A 573 -27.23 0.47 10.28
C LEU A 573 -28.14 -0.39 11.19
N ALA A 574 -29.30 -0.81 10.71
CA ALA A 574 -30.20 -1.69 11.46
C ALA A 574 -29.59 -3.08 11.73
N LEU A 575 -28.87 -3.67 10.75
CA LEU A 575 -28.13 -4.92 10.96
C LEU A 575 -27.07 -4.79 12.05
N GLN A 576 -26.30 -3.71 12.02
CA GLN A 576 -25.30 -3.43 13.05
C GLN A 576 -25.96 -3.27 14.42
N GLN A 577 -27.03 -2.48 14.52
CA GLN A 577 -27.76 -2.23 15.78
C GLN A 577 -28.37 -3.51 16.34
N GLU A 578 -28.91 -4.38 15.48
CA GLU A 578 -29.42 -5.69 15.88
C GLU A 578 -28.31 -6.55 16.50
N ALA A 579 -27.13 -6.62 15.89
CA ALA A 579 -25.99 -7.35 16.45
C ALA A 579 -25.48 -6.75 17.77
N VAL A 580 -25.39 -5.42 17.86
CA VAL A 580 -25.03 -4.70 19.09
C VAL A 580 -26.02 -5.00 20.22
N SER A 581 -27.33 -5.05 19.91
CA SER A 581 -28.36 -5.40 20.89
C SER A 581 -28.22 -6.82 21.46
N ARG A 582 -27.52 -7.70 20.73
CA ARG A 582 -27.22 -9.08 21.11
C ARG A 582 -25.84 -9.26 21.76
N GLY A 583 -25.13 -8.16 22.05
CA GLY A 583 -23.84 -8.18 22.76
C GLY A 583 -22.60 -8.12 21.88
N TYR A 584 -22.74 -7.96 20.56
CA TYR A 584 -21.62 -7.82 19.63
C TYR A 584 -21.31 -6.35 19.39
N SER A 585 -20.68 -5.69 20.37
CA SER A 585 -20.42 -4.24 20.34
C SER A 585 -19.57 -3.80 19.15
N ASP A 586 -18.70 -4.66 18.64
CA ASP A 586 -17.74 -4.40 17.55
C ASP A 586 -18.21 -4.90 16.19
N ALA A 587 -19.49 -5.27 16.06
CA ALA A 587 -20.05 -5.77 14.82
C ALA A 587 -19.90 -4.75 13.67
N ALA A 588 -19.33 -5.24 12.57
CA ALA A 588 -19.21 -4.52 11.32
C ALA A 588 -20.12 -5.15 10.26
N VAL A 589 -20.67 -4.31 9.38
CA VAL A 589 -21.55 -4.71 8.28
C VAL A 589 -20.84 -4.38 6.97
N ILE A 590 -20.97 -5.26 5.97
CA ILE A 590 -20.53 -5.00 4.61
C ILE A 590 -21.72 -4.95 3.66
N GLY A 591 -21.73 -3.98 2.74
CA GLY A 591 -22.78 -3.84 1.74
C GLY A 591 -22.25 -3.27 0.42
N TYR A 592 -23.02 -3.48 -0.65
CA TYR A 592 -22.73 -2.89 -1.96
C TYR A 592 -23.51 -1.59 -2.17
N ALA A 593 -22.85 -0.55 -2.66
CA ALA A 593 -23.54 0.56 -3.32
C ALA A 593 -23.66 0.23 -4.82
N TYR A 594 -24.77 -0.38 -5.22
CA TYR A 594 -24.93 -1.05 -6.51
C TYR A 594 -26.32 -0.78 -7.13
N LEU A 595 -26.41 -0.78 -8.48
CA LEU A 595 -27.64 -0.51 -9.23
C LEU A 595 -28.39 0.74 -8.73
N ASN A 596 -29.69 0.64 -8.40
CA ASN A 596 -30.48 1.77 -7.93
C ASN A 596 -30.21 2.15 -6.45
N TYR A 597 -29.22 1.56 -5.80
CA TYR A 597 -28.67 2.03 -4.51
C TYR A 597 -27.17 2.34 -4.63
N ALA A 598 -26.68 2.61 -5.84
CA ALA A 598 -25.31 3.07 -6.09
C ALA A 598 -25.11 4.54 -5.72
N LYS A 599 -26.07 5.42 -6.05
CA LYS A 599 -26.01 6.85 -5.73
C LYS A 599 -25.85 7.08 -4.22
N PRO A 600 -25.26 8.19 -3.77
CA PRO A 600 -25.13 8.44 -2.35
C PRO A 600 -26.50 8.73 -1.71
N PRO A 601 -26.71 8.35 -0.44
CA PRO A 601 -27.95 8.63 0.27
C PRO A 601 -28.08 10.13 0.60
N VAL A 602 -29.31 10.64 0.58
CA VAL A 602 -29.60 12.07 0.73
C VAL A 602 -29.65 12.48 2.20
N ALA A 603 -30.27 11.67 3.06
CA ALA A 603 -30.54 11.99 4.46
C ALA A 603 -29.61 11.29 5.45
N MET A 604 -28.60 10.55 4.99
CA MET A 604 -27.71 9.75 5.86
C MET A 604 -26.34 10.40 6.11
N GLN A 605 -26.20 11.68 5.79
CA GLN A 605 -24.98 12.46 5.99
C GLN A 605 -24.59 12.47 7.48
N ASN A 606 -23.37 12.02 7.79
CA ASN A 606 -22.85 11.79 9.15
C ASN A 606 -23.70 10.88 10.06
N GLN A 607 -24.48 9.95 9.49
CA GLN A 607 -25.31 9.02 10.28
C GLN A 607 -24.82 7.57 10.29
N LEU A 608 -23.92 7.19 9.37
CA LEU A 608 -23.21 5.92 9.41
C LEU A 608 -21.94 6.06 10.25
N ASN A 609 -21.15 4.99 10.34
CA ASN A 609 -19.89 4.96 11.06
C ASN A 609 -18.88 4.04 10.34
N GLU A 610 -17.62 4.08 10.80
CA GLU A 610 -16.49 3.37 10.17
C GLU A 610 -16.65 1.84 10.12
N ARG A 611 -17.59 1.26 10.86
CA ARG A 611 -17.90 -0.18 10.85
C ARG A 611 -19.03 -0.55 9.88
N ILE A 612 -19.57 0.42 9.16
CA ILE A 612 -20.38 0.19 7.97
C ILE A 612 -19.45 0.29 6.76
N ASN A 613 -19.10 -0.85 6.19
CA ASN A 613 -18.17 -0.99 5.07
C ASN A 613 -18.98 -1.03 3.76
N VAL A 614 -18.81 -0.01 2.93
CA VAL A 614 -19.53 0.11 1.65
C VAL A 614 -18.56 -0.14 0.51
N LEU A 615 -18.79 -1.23 -0.23
CA LEU A 615 -18.11 -1.50 -1.49
C LEU A 615 -18.84 -0.72 -2.57
N ALA A 616 -18.24 0.38 -3.00
CA ALA A 616 -18.74 1.21 -4.08
C ALA A 616 -18.60 0.44 -5.40
N VAL A 617 -19.74 0.20 -6.06
CA VAL A 617 -19.81 -0.45 -7.37
C VAL A 617 -20.21 0.61 -8.39
N PRO A 618 -19.26 1.48 -8.81
CA PRO A 618 -19.57 2.52 -9.77
C PRO A 618 -20.05 1.89 -11.07
N TRP A 619 -21.25 2.29 -11.51
CA TRP A 619 -21.82 1.89 -12.79
C TRP A 619 -21.18 2.70 -13.90
N TYR A 620 -19.92 2.40 -14.16
CA TYR A 620 -19.05 3.23 -14.95
C TYR A 620 -18.40 2.36 -16.02
N HIS A 621 -18.93 2.51 -17.23
CA HIS A 621 -18.52 1.82 -18.42
C HIS A 621 -18.20 2.81 -19.52
N TYR A 622 -17.52 2.34 -20.56
CA TYR A 622 -17.32 3.09 -21.80
C TYR A 622 -18.56 3.85 -22.33
N PRO A 623 -18.38 5.06 -22.90
CA PRO A 623 -17.16 5.90 -22.88
C PRO A 623 -16.83 6.48 -21.50
N TRP A 624 -15.53 6.75 -21.28
CA TRP A 624 -14.96 7.28 -20.04
C TRP A 624 -15.01 8.82 -20.01
N THR A 625 -16.21 9.37 -20.09
CA THR A 625 -16.44 10.82 -20.24
C THR A 625 -16.15 11.61 -18.97
N ASN A 626 -15.83 12.90 -19.10
CA ASN A 626 -15.63 13.76 -17.93
C ASN A 626 -16.87 13.82 -17.02
N ALA A 627 -18.07 13.81 -17.62
CA ALA A 627 -19.33 13.80 -16.89
C ALA A 627 -19.48 12.53 -16.03
N ARG A 628 -19.23 11.34 -16.60
CA ARG A 628 -19.31 10.07 -15.87
C ARG A 628 -18.24 9.96 -14.79
N ARG A 629 -17.04 10.50 -15.03
CA ARG A 629 -15.99 10.59 -14.01
C ARG A 629 -16.41 11.47 -12.84
N GLN A 630 -17.07 12.60 -13.13
CA GLN A 630 -17.62 13.46 -12.10
C GLN A 630 -18.71 12.74 -11.30
N GLU A 631 -19.61 12.00 -11.95
CA GLU A 631 -20.63 11.19 -11.27
C GLU A 631 -20.01 10.17 -10.30
N LEU A 632 -18.92 9.51 -10.69
CA LEU A 632 -18.17 8.59 -9.83
C LEU A 632 -17.58 9.31 -8.61
N ARG A 633 -16.99 10.48 -8.81
CA ARG A 633 -16.40 11.28 -7.72
C ARG A 633 -17.46 11.81 -6.78
N ASP A 634 -18.61 12.22 -7.30
CA ASP A 634 -19.77 12.65 -6.53
C ASP A 634 -20.36 11.48 -5.73
N GLN A 635 -20.44 10.29 -6.34
CA GLN A 635 -20.83 9.06 -5.65
C GLN A 635 -19.90 8.75 -4.48
N TRP A 636 -18.59 8.75 -4.73
CA TRP A 636 -17.59 8.49 -3.69
C TRP A 636 -17.72 9.49 -2.54
N THR A 637 -17.75 10.78 -2.87
CA THR A 637 -17.83 11.86 -1.88
C THR A 637 -19.11 11.76 -1.05
N GLY A 638 -20.27 11.60 -1.71
CA GLY A 638 -21.54 11.55 -1.01
C GLY A 638 -21.71 10.32 -0.12
N TRP A 639 -21.07 9.19 -0.45
CA TRP A 639 -21.00 8.02 0.44
C TRP A 639 -20.02 8.23 1.58
N ASN A 640 -18.87 8.86 1.33
CA ASN A 640 -17.87 9.15 2.35
C ASN A 640 -18.45 10.10 3.42
N ASP A 641 -19.21 11.10 3.00
CA ASP A 641 -19.87 12.08 3.88
C ASP A 641 -20.95 11.46 4.79
N THR A 642 -21.36 10.20 4.55
CA THR A 642 -22.22 9.47 5.48
C THR A 642 -21.50 9.02 6.76
N GLY A 643 -20.17 8.96 6.74
CA GLY A 643 -19.33 8.39 7.81
C GLY A 643 -18.99 6.90 7.64
N ALA A 644 -19.38 6.27 6.53
CA ALA A 644 -19.04 4.88 6.21
C ALA A 644 -17.58 4.72 5.75
N SER A 645 -17.02 3.52 5.96
CA SER A 645 -15.74 3.13 5.36
C SER A 645 -15.94 2.69 3.91
N LEU A 646 -15.19 3.27 2.97
CA LEU A 646 -15.37 3.00 1.54
C LEU A 646 -14.28 2.12 0.93
N TYR A 647 -14.73 1.26 0.02
CA TYR A 647 -13.90 0.34 -0.74
C TYR A 647 -14.30 0.40 -2.21
N LEU A 648 -13.33 0.35 -3.12
CA LEU A 648 -13.60 0.38 -4.56
C LEU A 648 -13.81 -1.05 -5.10
N ARG A 649 -15.01 -1.37 -5.57
CA ARG A 649 -15.35 -2.69 -6.15
C ARG A 649 -15.97 -2.54 -7.54
N PRO A 650 -15.18 -2.29 -8.59
CA PRO A 650 -15.70 -2.02 -9.92
C PRO A 650 -15.71 -3.28 -10.80
N ASN A 651 -16.44 -3.20 -11.91
CA ASN A 651 -16.47 -4.21 -12.99
C ASN A 651 -15.60 -3.83 -14.21
N TYR A 652 -14.67 -2.87 -14.08
CA TYR A 652 -13.94 -2.27 -15.21
C TYR A 652 -13.17 -3.25 -16.08
N THR A 653 -12.68 -4.34 -15.49
CA THR A 653 -11.92 -5.40 -16.17
C THR A 653 -12.79 -6.34 -17.01
N LEU A 654 -14.12 -6.18 -16.99
CA LEU A 654 -15.03 -6.87 -17.91
C LEU A 654 -15.10 -6.19 -19.28
N GLU A 655 -14.70 -4.92 -19.40
CA GLU A 655 -14.87 -4.15 -20.63
C GLU A 655 -13.86 -4.48 -21.73
N GLY A 656 -14.32 -4.29 -22.97
CA GLY A 656 -13.45 -4.24 -24.14
C GLY A 656 -13.20 -5.56 -24.84
N HIS A 657 -13.59 -6.71 -24.26
CA HIS A 657 -13.28 -8.03 -24.85
C HIS A 657 -11.76 -8.10 -25.17
N ASN A 658 -11.35 -8.30 -26.42
CA ASN A 658 -9.95 -8.20 -26.86
C ASN A 658 -9.61 -6.91 -27.62
N PHE A 659 -10.45 -5.87 -27.55
CA PHE A 659 -10.22 -4.58 -28.18
C PHE A 659 -9.32 -3.66 -27.32
N PRO A 660 -8.50 -2.78 -27.92
CA PRO A 660 -7.62 -1.93 -27.17
C PRO A 660 -8.40 -0.80 -26.52
N LEU A 661 -8.51 -0.86 -25.20
CA LEU A 661 -9.10 0.16 -24.36
C LEU A 661 -8.02 0.80 -23.51
N PHE A 662 -7.72 2.06 -23.82
CA PHE A 662 -6.84 2.88 -23.00
C PHE A 662 -7.66 3.84 -22.15
N TYR A 663 -7.67 3.59 -20.85
CA TYR A 663 -8.27 4.48 -19.84
C TYR A 663 -7.37 4.60 -18.60
N ALA A 664 -6.11 4.17 -18.71
CA ALA A 664 -5.13 4.15 -17.64
C ALA A 664 -5.01 5.50 -16.90
N LYS A 665 -4.99 6.61 -17.64
CA LYS A 665 -4.88 7.95 -17.05
C LYS A 665 -6.11 8.30 -16.21
N ALA A 666 -7.30 8.19 -16.80
CA ALA A 666 -8.56 8.47 -16.12
C ALA A 666 -8.75 7.58 -14.88
N PHE A 667 -8.47 6.29 -15.02
CA PHE A 667 -8.50 5.35 -13.92
C PHE A 667 -7.52 5.73 -12.80
N GLY A 668 -6.26 5.99 -13.12
CA GLY A 668 -5.24 6.32 -12.11
C GLY A 668 -5.58 7.60 -11.33
N GLU A 669 -6.13 8.61 -12.02
CA GLU A 669 -6.59 9.86 -11.40
C GLU A 669 -7.80 9.64 -10.46
N ASP A 670 -8.79 8.84 -10.88
CA ASP A 670 -9.96 8.54 -10.03
C ASP A 670 -9.63 7.60 -8.87
N PHE A 671 -8.67 6.70 -9.07
CA PHE A 671 -8.11 5.89 -8.00
C PHE A 671 -7.44 6.77 -6.94
N CYS A 672 -6.61 7.74 -7.37
CA CYS A 672 -5.99 8.70 -6.45
C CYS A 672 -7.05 9.54 -5.73
N TYR A 673 -8.10 9.98 -6.44
CA TYR A 673 -9.20 10.72 -5.83
C TYR A 673 -9.83 9.98 -4.66
N GLY A 674 -10.12 8.68 -4.83
CA GLY A 674 -10.66 7.82 -3.78
C GLY A 674 -9.65 7.56 -2.66
N TYR A 675 -8.39 7.28 -3.02
CA TYR A 675 -7.30 7.05 -2.07
C TYR A 675 -7.08 8.23 -1.12
N GLU A 676 -6.95 9.44 -1.67
CA GLU A 676 -6.78 10.70 -0.92
C GLU A 676 -7.98 11.01 0.00
N ARG A 677 -9.13 10.35 -0.24
CA ARG A 677 -10.36 10.48 0.54
C ARG A 677 -10.67 9.25 1.39
N GLY A 678 -9.63 8.49 1.75
CA GLY A 678 -9.73 7.44 2.75
C GLY A 678 -10.22 6.08 2.25
N MET A 679 -10.06 5.77 0.95
CA MET A 679 -10.28 4.41 0.44
C MET A 679 -9.51 3.38 1.27
N LYS A 680 -10.23 2.39 1.80
CA LYS A 680 -9.68 1.38 2.72
C LYS A 680 -9.20 0.11 2.00
N GLY A 681 -9.55 -0.07 0.74
CA GLY A 681 -9.18 -1.23 -0.06
C GLY A 681 -9.95 -1.29 -1.37
N THR A 682 -9.61 -2.27 -2.19
CA THR A 682 -10.26 -2.55 -3.46
C THR A 682 -10.62 -4.03 -3.59
N ASP A 683 -11.58 -4.33 -4.44
CA ASP A 683 -12.02 -5.70 -4.75
C ASP A 683 -12.53 -5.75 -6.19
N PHE A 684 -11.62 -5.89 -7.15
CA PHE A 684 -12.00 -5.92 -8.57
C PHE A 684 -12.66 -7.26 -8.90
N ASP A 685 -13.86 -7.20 -9.49
CA ASP A 685 -14.72 -8.37 -9.66
C ASP A 685 -14.11 -9.49 -10.52
N ALA A 686 -13.21 -9.13 -11.44
CA ALA A 686 -12.47 -10.05 -12.29
C ALA A 686 -11.11 -9.50 -12.72
N LEU A 687 -10.24 -10.38 -13.22
CA LEU A 687 -9.04 -10.08 -13.99
C LEU A 687 -9.05 -10.98 -15.23
N ASN A 688 -9.64 -10.48 -16.31
CA ASN A 688 -9.81 -11.23 -17.56
C ASN A 688 -8.55 -11.21 -18.46
N GLY A 689 -7.52 -10.47 -18.04
CA GLY A 689 -6.15 -10.65 -18.54
C GLY A 689 -5.93 -10.31 -20.01
N GLN A 690 -6.62 -9.31 -20.59
CA GLN A 690 -6.36 -8.84 -21.96
C GLN A 690 -5.10 -7.97 -22.05
N PHE A 691 -3.97 -8.52 -21.62
CA PHE A 691 -2.69 -7.85 -21.50
C PHE A 691 -2.16 -7.28 -22.82
N ALA A 692 -2.36 -7.96 -23.95
CA ALA A 692 -1.81 -7.47 -25.22
C ALA A 692 -2.51 -6.21 -25.74
N THR A 693 -3.79 -6.00 -25.41
CA THR A 693 -4.58 -4.87 -25.93
C THR A 693 -4.93 -3.83 -24.86
N GLN A 694 -4.90 -4.19 -23.58
CA GLN A 694 -5.20 -3.29 -22.45
C GLN A 694 -4.03 -3.12 -21.46
N SER A 695 -2.80 -3.47 -21.86
CA SER A 695 -1.62 -3.48 -20.97
C SER A 695 -1.38 -2.20 -20.18
N PRO A 696 -1.42 -0.98 -20.75
CA PRO A 696 -1.14 0.21 -19.96
C PRO A 696 -2.14 0.41 -18.82
N THR A 697 -3.41 0.05 -19.07
CA THR A 697 -4.49 0.10 -18.10
C THR A 697 -4.31 -0.93 -17.00
N LEU A 698 -4.04 -2.19 -17.37
CA LEU A 698 -3.79 -3.26 -16.39
C LEU A 698 -2.50 -3.01 -15.59
N TYR A 699 -1.48 -2.45 -16.23
CA TYR A 699 -0.25 -2.03 -15.56
C TYR A 699 -0.49 -0.88 -14.59
N MET A 700 -1.24 0.15 -14.99
CA MET A 700 -1.66 1.22 -14.08
C MET A 700 -2.43 0.65 -12.89
N LEU A 701 -3.39 -0.23 -13.14
CA LEU A 701 -4.16 -0.93 -12.13
C LEU A 701 -3.24 -1.61 -11.12
N ALA A 702 -2.28 -2.40 -11.56
CA ALA A 702 -1.38 -3.10 -10.64
C ALA A 702 -0.41 -2.17 -9.91
N ARG A 703 0.15 -1.17 -10.59
CA ARG A 703 1.14 -0.25 -10.00
C ARG A 703 0.54 0.73 -9.00
N ILE A 704 -0.63 1.29 -9.28
CA ILE A 704 -1.18 2.38 -8.47
C ILE A 704 -1.54 1.94 -7.04
N HIS A 705 -1.90 0.66 -6.83
CA HIS A 705 -2.24 0.13 -5.49
C HIS A 705 -1.10 0.25 -4.46
N ASN A 706 0.14 0.29 -4.92
CA ASN A 706 1.33 0.39 -4.07
C ASN A 706 2.05 1.73 -4.18
N GLN A 707 1.55 2.66 -4.99
CA GLN A 707 2.17 3.97 -5.18
C GLN A 707 1.22 5.17 -5.03
N ALA A 708 -0.09 4.93 -4.86
CA ALA A 708 -1.02 5.99 -4.48
C ALA A 708 -0.59 6.62 -3.15
N GLY A 709 -0.63 7.95 -3.06
CA GLY A 709 -0.12 8.71 -1.91
C GLY A 709 1.40 8.93 -1.88
N VAL A 710 2.17 8.30 -2.78
CA VAL A 710 3.59 8.63 -2.93
C VAL A 710 3.73 9.90 -3.75
N GLU A 711 4.12 10.99 -3.09
CA GLU A 711 4.42 12.24 -3.79
C GLU A 711 5.65 12.05 -4.69
N SER A 712 5.54 12.46 -5.96
CA SER A 712 6.71 12.59 -6.82
C SER A 712 7.63 13.68 -6.29
N ALA A 713 8.94 13.48 -6.42
CA ALA A 713 9.91 14.51 -6.09
C ALA A 713 9.61 15.80 -6.87
N ASN A 714 9.84 16.94 -6.22
CA ASN A 714 9.78 18.23 -6.90
C ASN A 714 10.76 18.27 -8.07
N PRO A 715 10.39 18.91 -9.19
CA PRO A 715 11.31 19.08 -10.30
C PRO A 715 12.56 19.85 -9.84
N ILE A 716 13.72 19.52 -10.40
CA ILE A 716 14.97 20.24 -10.09
C ILE A 716 14.76 21.71 -10.44
N GLY A 717 14.94 22.60 -9.47
CA GLY A 717 14.70 24.03 -9.63
C GLY A 717 13.38 24.54 -9.03
N ASP A 718 12.53 23.67 -8.47
CA ASP A 718 11.40 24.06 -7.63
C ASP A 718 11.89 24.29 -6.20
N ILE A 719 12.37 25.51 -5.98
CA ILE A 719 12.96 25.96 -4.72
C ILE A 719 11.87 26.24 -3.68
N THR A 720 10.69 26.67 -4.15
CA THR A 720 9.53 26.95 -3.30
C THR A 720 8.81 25.70 -2.82
N GLY A 721 9.06 24.57 -3.47
CA GLY A 721 8.45 23.27 -3.21
C GLY A 721 6.99 23.18 -3.66
N ASN A 722 6.53 24.09 -4.52
CA ASN A 722 5.12 24.19 -4.94
C ASN A 722 4.74 23.20 -6.07
N GLY A 723 5.72 22.39 -6.50
CA GLY A 723 5.59 21.43 -7.58
C GLY A 723 5.76 22.03 -8.97
N LYS A 724 6.28 23.25 -9.13
CA LYS A 724 6.53 23.91 -10.41
C LYS A 724 7.86 24.66 -10.36
N VAL A 725 8.52 24.77 -11.51
CA VAL A 725 9.67 25.65 -11.69
C VAL A 725 9.22 26.91 -12.42
N ASP A 726 9.03 28.00 -11.70
CA ASP A 726 8.50 29.24 -12.25
C ASP A 726 9.16 30.50 -11.68
N LEU A 727 8.47 31.64 -11.86
CA LEU A 727 8.96 32.94 -11.42
C LEU A 727 9.14 33.03 -9.91
N TYR A 728 8.39 32.26 -9.11
CA TYR A 728 8.54 32.23 -7.67
C TYR A 728 9.87 31.58 -7.28
N ASP A 729 10.27 30.49 -7.94
CA ASP A 729 11.56 29.84 -7.69
C ASP A 729 12.74 30.70 -8.14
N LEU A 730 12.61 31.36 -9.29
CA LEU A 730 13.63 32.33 -9.72
C LEU A 730 13.80 33.46 -8.70
N SER A 731 12.69 33.90 -8.07
CA SER A 731 12.73 34.94 -7.06
C SER A 731 13.43 34.50 -5.78
N GLU A 732 13.19 33.26 -5.33
CA GLU A 732 13.90 32.63 -4.20
C GLU A 732 15.40 32.46 -4.52
N LEU A 733 15.74 31.87 -5.67
CA LEU A 733 17.12 31.70 -6.13
C LEU A 733 17.88 33.04 -6.11
N ALA A 734 17.28 34.09 -6.68
CA ALA A 734 17.88 35.42 -6.73
C ALA A 734 18.02 36.03 -5.32
N GLY A 735 17.08 35.76 -4.42
CA GLY A 735 17.14 36.17 -3.02
C GLY A 735 18.35 35.58 -2.28
N TYR A 736 18.59 34.28 -2.46
CA TYR A 736 19.75 33.62 -1.84
C TYR A 736 21.07 33.98 -2.51
N TRP A 737 21.09 34.13 -3.83
CA TRP A 737 22.30 34.54 -4.57
C TRP A 737 22.79 35.94 -4.13
N LEU A 738 21.86 36.83 -3.75
CA LEU A 738 22.19 38.17 -3.28
C LEU A 738 22.52 38.24 -1.77
N ASN A 739 22.35 37.14 -1.01
CA ASN A 739 22.57 37.12 0.43
C ASN A 739 24.01 36.69 0.78
N SER A 740 24.75 37.55 1.47
CA SER A 740 26.17 37.31 1.84
C SER A 740 26.36 36.40 3.07
N ASN A 741 25.27 35.94 3.71
CA ASN A 741 25.28 35.12 4.92
C ASN A 741 24.89 33.63 4.69
N CYS A 742 24.94 33.10 3.46
CA CYS A 742 24.82 31.65 3.19
C CYS A 742 26.02 30.82 3.70
N ALA A 743 26.35 30.95 4.99
CA ALA A 743 27.43 30.23 5.66
C ALA A 743 26.94 28.99 6.45
N ALA A 744 25.63 28.69 6.42
CA ALA A 744 25.04 27.49 7.01
C ALA A 744 24.39 26.61 5.92
N PRO A 745 24.68 25.29 5.86
CA PRO A 745 24.17 24.41 4.79
C PRO A 745 22.64 24.29 4.73
N GLN A 746 21.91 24.53 5.83
CA GLN A 746 20.48 24.24 5.92
C GLN A 746 19.60 25.30 5.25
N GLU A 747 19.97 26.59 5.32
CA GLU A 747 19.12 27.71 4.87
C GLU A 747 19.17 27.94 3.36
N CYS A 748 20.24 27.52 2.69
CA CYS A 748 20.47 27.75 1.26
C CYS A 748 20.40 26.46 0.41
N LYS A 749 20.16 25.30 1.04
CA LYS A 749 20.17 23.97 0.40
C LYS A 749 19.18 23.83 -0.76
N ALA A 750 18.02 24.47 -0.65
CA ALA A 750 16.98 24.37 -1.67
C ALA A 750 17.37 25.09 -2.98
N ALA A 751 18.26 26.08 -2.91
CA ALA A 751 18.70 26.89 -4.05
C ALA A 751 20.09 26.50 -4.60
N ASP A 752 20.84 25.66 -3.89
CA ASP A 752 22.05 24.98 -4.39
C ASP A 752 21.65 23.71 -5.16
N LEU A 753 21.25 23.89 -6.41
CA LEU A 753 20.71 22.86 -7.28
C LEU A 753 21.80 21.92 -7.83
N ASP A 754 23.08 22.27 -7.68
CA ASP A 754 24.21 21.42 -8.05
C ASP A 754 25.00 20.79 -6.91
N ASN A 755 24.59 21.07 -5.67
CA ASN A 755 25.22 20.60 -4.44
C ASN A 755 26.70 20.99 -4.39
N SER A 756 27.09 22.11 -5.01
CA SER A 756 28.46 22.62 -4.96
C SER A 756 28.80 23.29 -3.63
N GLY A 757 27.79 23.60 -2.82
CA GLY A 757 27.90 24.33 -1.56
C GLY A 757 27.86 25.85 -1.74
N THR A 758 27.61 26.35 -2.95
CA THR A 758 27.53 27.78 -3.26
C THR A 758 26.42 28.06 -4.27
N ILE A 759 25.63 29.10 -4.06
CA ILE A 759 24.59 29.52 -5.02
C ILE A 759 25.21 30.44 -6.06
N ASP A 760 25.30 29.97 -7.30
CA ASP A 760 25.92 30.71 -8.40
C ASP A 760 25.20 30.53 -9.75
N PHE A 761 25.89 30.88 -10.84
CA PHE A 761 25.31 30.83 -12.19
C PHE A 761 24.99 29.41 -12.65
N ASN A 762 25.63 28.38 -12.11
CA ASN A 762 25.34 26.98 -12.41
C ASN A 762 23.99 26.56 -11.85
N ASP A 763 23.59 27.05 -10.67
CA ASP A 763 22.25 26.82 -10.11
C ASP A 763 21.19 27.51 -10.94
N PHE A 764 21.43 28.77 -11.35
CA PHE A 764 20.55 29.44 -12.29
C PHE A 764 20.41 28.69 -13.61
N ALA A 765 21.50 28.14 -14.14
CA ALA A 765 21.46 27.33 -15.35
C ALA A 765 20.62 26.06 -15.16
N LYS A 766 20.69 25.42 -13.98
CA LYS A 766 19.84 24.26 -13.66
C LYS A 766 18.37 24.63 -13.50
N LEU A 767 18.06 25.73 -12.83
CA LEU A 767 16.70 26.24 -12.73
C LEU A 767 16.14 26.58 -14.12
N ALA A 768 16.91 27.29 -14.94
CA ALA A 768 16.51 27.66 -16.30
C ALA A 768 16.34 26.44 -17.23
N ALA A 769 17.16 25.40 -17.06
CA ALA A 769 17.03 24.14 -17.81
C ALA A 769 15.74 23.39 -17.50
N ASN A 770 15.15 23.64 -16.32
CA ASN A 770 13.90 23.04 -15.86
C ASN A 770 12.74 24.05 -15.85
N TRP A 771 12.88 25.20 -16.51
CA TRP A 771 11.86 26.25 -16.51
C TRP A 771 10.49 25.74 -16.98
N GLN A 772 9.43 26.04 -16.23
CA GLN A 772 8.05 25.60 -16.45
C GLN A 772 7.85 24.07 -16.36
N THR A 773 8.80 23.33 -15.80
CA THR A 773 8.53 21.93 -15.46
C THR A 773 7.61 21.85 -14.24
N GLU A 774 6.69 20.89 -14.28
CA GLU A 774 5.76 20.62 -13.19
C GLU A 774 6.06 19.25 -12.59
N ARG A 775 5.79 19.09 -11.29
CA ARG A 775 5.89 17.83 -10.55
C ARG A 775 5.04 16.80 -11.28
N GLN A 776 5.69 15.73 -11.71
CA GLN A 776 5.01 14.67 -12.42
C GLN A 776 3.95 14.03 -11.53
N THR A 777 2.71 13.93 -12.01
CA THR A 777 1.68 13.15 -11.28
C THR A 777 2.10 11.68 -11.20
N ILE A 778 1.71 11.00 -10.13
CA ILE A 778 2.00 9.56 -9.98
C ILE A 778 1.52 8.75 -11.19
N VAL A 779 0.38 9.14 -11.76
CA VAL A 779 -0.21 8.56 -12.96
C VAL A 779 0.74 8.68 -14.16
N ASN A 780 1.26 9.88 -14.42
CA ASN A 780 2.19 10.08 -15.53
C ASN A 780 3.51 9.34 -15.31
N ARG A 781 3.99 9.26 -14.06
CA ARG A 781 5.19 8.48 -13.71
C ARG A 781 5.02 7.01 -14.06
N ILE A 782 3.91 6.39 -13.64
CA ILE A 782 3.62 4.97 -13.93
C ILE A 782 3.52 4.72 -15.44
N LEU A 783 2.90 5.63 -16.20
CA LEU A 783 2.85 5.52 -17.66
C LEU A 783 4.24 5.66 -18.28
N ASP A 784 5.06 6.57 -17.80
CA ASP A 784 6.44 6.75 -18.28
C ASP A 784 7.29 5.51 -18.00
N GLU A 785 7.13 4.87 -16.84
CA GLU A 785 7.75 3.56 -16.54
C GLU A 785 7.32 2.49 -17.55
N PHE A 786 6.01 2.38 -17.79
CA PHE A 786 5.45 1.41 -18.74
C PHE A 786 6.04 1.59 -20.14
N TYR A 787 5.99 2.81 -20.67
CA TYR A 787 6.45 3.08 -22.03
C TYR A 787 7.98 3.04 -22.14
N GLY A 788 8.70 3.43 -21.08
CA GLY A 788 10.16 3.38 -21.02
C GLY A 788 10.74 1.98 -21.21
N ALA A 789 10.02 0.96 -20.75
CA ALA A 789 10.41 -0.44 -20.91
C ALA A 789 10.43 -0.92 -22.38
N PHE A 790 9.88 -0.15 -23.33
CA PHE A 790 9.97 -0.44 -24.77
C PHE A 790 11.22 0.14 -25.44
N GLY A 791 12.07 0.85 -24.68
CA GLY A 791 13.33 1.42 -25.17
C GLY A 791 13.12 2.29 -26.41
N PRO A 792 13.81 2.01 -27.54
CA PRO A 792 13.66 2.79 -28.78
C PRO A 792 12.22 2.93 -29.31
N ALA A 793 11.32 2.00 -28.97
CA ALA A 793 9.92 2.01 -29.42
C ALA A 793 8.97 2.79 -28.49
N GLN A 794 9.44 3.32 -27.35
CA GLN A 794 8.64 4.02 -26.33
C GLN A 794 7.63 5.02 -26.93
N ALA A 795 8.10 5.95 -27.77
CA ALA A 795 7.26 7.01 -28.34
C ALA A 795 6.20 6.46 -29.32
N ALA A 796 6.56 5.46 -30.12
CA ALA A 796 5.65 4.85 -31.08
C ALA A 796 4.56 4.01 -30.40
N VAL A 797 4.91 3.28 -29.33
CA VAL A 797 3.95 2.51 -28.52
C VAL A 797 3.02 3.44 -27.76
N ARG A 798 3.53 4.53 -27.18
CA ARG A 798 2.68 5.58 -26.58
C ARG A 798 1.66 6.12 -27.59
N ASN A 799 2.11 6.47 -28.79
CA ASN A 799 1.25 6.97 -29.86
C ASN A 799 0.16 5.97 -30.31
N TYR A 800 0.43 4.66 -30.21
CA TYR A 800 -0.54 3.61 -30.49
C TYR A 800 -1.69 3.62 -29.47
N PHE A 801 -1.38 3.70 -28.17
CA PHE A 801 -2.39 3.71 -27.10
C PHE A 801 -3.10 5.06 -26.95
N GLU A 802 -2.40 6.18 -27.06
CA GLU A 802 -3.03 7.52 -27.04
C GLU A 802 -4.01 7.72 -28.21
N TYR A 803 -3.78 7.06 -29.34
CA TYR A 803 -4.77 7.05 -30.41
C TYR A 803 -6.07 6.35 -29.99
N THR A 804 -5.98 5.26 -29.23
CA THR A 804 -7.16 4.60 -28.68
C THR A 804 -7.84 5.47 -27.63
N GLU A 805 -7.11 6.14 -26.75
CA GLU A 805 -7.66 7.14 -25.83
C GLU A 805 -8.46 8.22 -26.56
N TRP A 806 -7.89 8.77 -27.63
CA TRP A 806 -8.51 9.81 -28.44
C TRP A 806 -9.83 9.35 -29.08
N LEU A 807 -9.90 8.10 -29.57
CA LEU A 807 -11.15 7.53 -30.12
C LEU A 807 -12.29 7.53 -29.10
N PHE A 808 -11.95 7.57 -27.81
CA PHE A 808 -12.89 7.44 -26.71
C PHE A 808 -13.18 8.76 -25.98
N SER A 809 -12.73 9.89 -26.55
CA SER A 809 -12.99 11.24 -26.02
C SER A 809 -14.44 11.72 -26.24
N ASP A 810 -14.91 12.66 -25.40
CA ASP A 810 -16.30 13.11 -25.23
C ASP A 810 -17.08 13.43 -26.54
N ASP A 811 -16.39 13.74 -27.64
CA ASP A 811 -17.00 14.21 -28.88
C ASP A 811 -17.29 13.10 -29.92
N GLN A 812 -17.10 11.81 -29.60
CA GLN A 812 -17.02 10.76 -30.65
C GLN A 812 -17.88 9.48 -30.45
N VAL A 813 -18.67 9.28 -29.37
CA VAL A 813 -19.01 7.88 -28.98
C VAL A 813 -20.46 7.56 -28.57
N HIS A 814 -20.92 6.38 -29.01
CA HIS A 814 -22.12 5.64 -28.57
C HIS A 814 -21.82 4.65 -27.42
N PHE A 815 -22.78 4.43 -26.51
CA PHE A 815 -22.65 3.42 -25.45
C PHE A 815 -22.62 2.01 -26.05
N ILE A 816 -21.60 1.22 -25.69
CA ILE A 816 -21.49 -0.20 -26.02
C ILE A 816 -21.61 -0.98 -24.71
N ASP A 817 -22.45 -1.99 -24.71
CA ASP A 817 -22.59 -2.90 -23.57
C ASP A 817 -21.24 -3.61 -23.28
N PRO A 818 -20.70 -3.51 -22.05
CA PRO A 818 -19.44 -4.15 -21.63
C PRO A 818 -19.36 -5.65 -21.92
N VAL A 819 -20.49 -6.33 -21.78
CA VAL A 819 -20.62 -7.78 -21.82
C VAL A 819 -20.72 -8.29 -23.27
N THR A 820 -21.41 -7.54 -24.13
CA THR A 820 -21.53 -7.87 -25.56
C THR A 820 -20.67 -6.96 -26.44
N TRP A 821 -19.52 -6.52 -25.92
CA TRP A 821 -18.68 -5.50 -26.55
C TRP A 821 -18.36 -5.76 -28.01
N TRP A 822 -18.02 -7.01 -28.35
CA TRP A 822 -17.63 -7.40 -29.70
C TRP A 822 -18.75 -7.20 -30.74
N VAL A 823 -20.02 -7.16 -30.31
CA VAL A 823 -21.19 -6.96 -31.19
C VAL A 823 -21.23 -5.52 -31.69
N GLY A 824 -21.01 -4.55 -30.81
CA GLY A 824 -21.06 -3.12 -31.12
C GLY A 824 -19.72 -2.50 -31.51
N ALA A 825 -18.62 -3.24 -31.36
CA ALA A 825 -17.26 -2.72 -31.57
C ALA A 825 -17.02 -2.11 -32.96
N GLU A 826 -17.76 -2.53 -34.00
CA GLU A 826 -17.60 -1.98 -35.35
C GLU A 826 -18.03 -0.52 -35.51
N GLU A 827 -18.87 -0.01 -34.60
CA GLU A 827 -19.25 1.41 -34.55
C GLU A 827 -18.03 2.30 -34.26
N VAL A 828 -17.06 1.76 -33.53
CA VAL A 828 -15.85 2.48 -33.09
C VAL A 828 -14.63 2.04 -33.90
N PHE A 829 -14.43 0.73 -34.05
CA PHE A 829 -13.32 0.12 -34.79
C PHE A 829 -13.67 -0.04 -36.28
N THR A 830 -13.99 1.08 -36.93
CA THR A 830 -14.23 1.12 -38.38
C THR A 830 -13.00 0.65 -39.17
N PRO A 831 -13.14 0.27 -40.45
CA PRO A 831 -11.99 -0.10 -41.29
C PRO A 831 -10.89 0.98 -41.33
N VAL A 832 -11.25 2.26 -41.24
CA VAL A 832 -10.29 3.37 -41.18
C VAL A 832 -9.51 3.33 -39.87
N VAL A 833 -10.22 3.16 -38.74
CA VAL A 833 -9.61 3.07 -37.42
C VAL A 833 -8.68 1.86 -37.32
N MET A 834 -9.14 0.70 -37.80
CA MET A 834 -8.35 -0.53 -37.87
C MET A 834 -7.06 -0.35 -38.68
N ASN A 835 -7.15 0.32 -39.83
CA ASN A 835 -5.97 0.63 -40.63
C ASN A 835 -5.00 1.58 -39.90
N GLN A 836 -5.50 2.59 -39.19
CA GLN A 836 -4.65 3.49 -38.39
C GLN A 836 -3.95 2.75 -37.25
N LEU A 837 -4.63 1.83 -36.55
CA LEU A 837 -4.02 0.98 -35.53
C LEU A 837 -2.86 0.17 -36.09
N ARG A 838 -3.05 -0.45 -37.27
CA ARG A 838 -2.00 -1.23 -37.94
C ARG A 838 -0.81 -0.37 -38.39
N VAL A 839 -1.05 0.84 -38.90
CA VAL A 839 0.03 1.79 -39.26
C VAL A 839 0.86 2.19 -38.04
N LYS A 840 0.21 2.50 -36.92
CA LYS A 840 0.89 2.84 -35.66
C LYS A 840 1.70 1.66 -35.12
N MET A 841 1.13 0.45 -35.15
CA MET A 841 1.84 -0.76 -34.76
C MET A 841 3.07 -1.02 -35.63
N ASN A 842 2.97 -0.87 -36.95
CA ASN A 842 4.11 -1.02 -37.86
C ASN A 842 5.23 -0.01 -37.57
N THR A 843 4.86 1.20 -37.11
CA THR A 843 5.81 2.23 -36.69
C THR A 843 6.52 1.81 -35.40
N ALA A 844 5.80 1.22 -34.44
CA ALA A 844 6.40 0.66 -33.22
C ALA A 844 7.36 -0.50 -33.54
N VAL A 845 6.99 -1.40 -34.47
CA VAL A 845 7.86 -2.51 -34.92
C VAL A 845 9.14 -1.96 -35.56
N ALA A 846 9.01 -0.95 -36.43
CA ALA A 846 10.17 -0.31 -37.06
C ALA A 846 11.08 0.38 -36.04
N ALA A 847 10.50 1.03 -35.02
CA ALA A 847 11.25 1.71 -33.97
C ALA A 847 11.97 0.72 -33.03
N ALA A 848 11.42 -0.47 -32.80
CA ALA A 848 12.04 -1.52 -32.00
C ALA A 848 13.20 -2.23 -32.72
N ALA A 849 13.32 -2.07 -34.04
CA ALA A 849 14.30 -2.80 -34.85
C ALA A 849 15.74 -2.64 -34.34
N GLY A 850 16.44 -3.75 -34.18
CA GLY A 850 17.81 -3.77 -33.65
C GLY A 850 17.92 -3.87 -32.12
N ASN A 851 16.80 -3.81 -31.40
CA ASN A 851 16.74 -4.09 -29.96
C ASN A 851 15.86 -5.32 -29.70
N ALA A 852 16.47 -6.43 -29.29
CA ALA A 852 15.77 -7.71 -29.14
C ALA A 852 14.66 -7.67 -28.07
N ASP A 853 14.89 -6.95 -26.98
CA ASP A 853 13.93 -6.81 -25.88
C ASP A 853 12.71 -5.97 -26.29
N ALA A 854 12.95 -4.82 -26.95
CA ALA A 854 11.90 -3.99 -27.51
C ALA A 854 11.10 -4.75 -28.58
N MET A 855 11.77 -5.53 -29.45
CA MET A 855 11.11 -6.36 -30.47
C MET A 855 10.19 -7.42 -29.85
N ALA A 856 10.62 -8.06 -28.76
CA ALA A 856 9.78 -9.04 -28.06
C ALA A 856 8.52 -8.40 -27.47
N LYS A 857 8.66 -7.22 -26.83
CA LYS A 857 7.54 -6.47 -26.25
C LYS A 857 6.57 -5.94 -27.30
N VAL A 858 7.06 -5.32 -28.38
CA VAL A 858 6.21 -4.84 -29.46
C VAL A 858 5.53 -6.01 -30.19
N GLY A 859 6.25 -7.13 -30.39
CA GLY A 859 5.69 -8.33 -30.98
C GLY A 859 4.55 -8.94 -30.15
N PHE A 860 4.56 -8.78 -28.82
CA PHE A 860 3.44 -9.17 -27.96
C PHE A 860 2.19 -8.33 -28.23
N LEU A 861 2.33 -7.00 -28.33
CA LEU A 861 1.22 -6.10 -28.67
C LEU A 861 0.68 -6.36 -30.09
N GLU A 862 1.56 -6.64 -31.05
CA GLU A 862 1.18 -6.98 -32.42
C GLU A 862 0.31 -8.25 -32.49
N LYS A 863 0.59 -9.25 -31.64
CA LYS A 863 -0.25 -10.45 -31.54
C LYS A 863 -1.65 -10.11 -31.03
N GLY A 864 -1.76 -9.22 -30.04
CA GLY A 864 -3.03 -8.69 -29.57
C GLY A 864 -3.84 -8.01 -30.68
N LEU A 865 -3.22 -7.11 -31.44
CA LEU A 865 -3.87 -6.44 -32.56
C LEU A 865 -4.33 -7.41 -33.66
N THR A 866 -3.54 -8.44 -33.93
CA THR A 866 -3.90 -9.46 -34.94
C THR A 866 -5.05 -10.36 -34.46
N ASN A 867 -5.10 -10.70 -33.16
CA ASN A 867 -6.23 -11.41 -32.57
C ASN A 867 -7.53 -10.60 -32.74
N LEU A 868 -7.45 -9.29 -32.49
CA LEU A 868 -8.56 -8.38 -32.70
C LEU A 868 -9.01 -8.33 -34.15
N GLU A 869 -8.09 -8.14 -35.11
CA GLU A 869 -8.43 -8.11 -36.55
C GLU A 869 -9.20 -9.35 -37.00
N LYS A 870 -8.81 -10.53 -36.49
CA LYS A 870 -9.50 -11.79 -36.78
C LYS A 870 -10.86 -11.89 -36.08
N THR A 871 -10.95 -11.41 -34.85
CA THR A 871 -12.22 -11.32 -34.10
C THR A 871 -13.21 -10.40 -34.81
N TYR A 872 -12.73 -9.26 -35.29
CA TYR A 872 -13.49 -8.31 -36.10
C TYR A 872 -13.98 -8.95 -37.42
N ALA A 873 -13.11 -9.69 -38.12
CA ALA A 873 -13.49 -10.40 -39.34
C ALA A 873 -14.57 -11.47 -39.11
N ALA A 874 -14.46 -12.25 -38.02
CA ALA A 874 -15.46 -13.24 -37.63
C ALA A 874 -16.80 -12.61 -37.24
N SER A 875 -16.79 -11.54 -36.43
CA SER A 875 -18.00 -10.79 -36.05
C SER A 875 -18.71 -10.24 -37.28
N LYS A 876 -17.97 -9.61 -38.19
CA LYS A 876 -18.53 -9.07 -39.43
C LYS A 876 -19.13 -10.16 -40.33
N ALA A 877 -18.46 -11.32 -40.44
CA ALA A 877 -18.98 -12.45 -41.20
C ALA A 877 -20.27 -13.00 -40.56
N TRP A 878 -20.33 -13.07 -39.24
CA TRP A 878 -21.52 -13.47 -38.49
C TRP A 878 -22.69 -12.51 -38.74
N GLN A 879 -22.48 -11.20 -38.55
CA GLN A 879 -23.51 -10.19 -38.76
C GLN A 879 -24.03 -10.17 -40.21
N THR A 880 -23.14 -10.41 -41.18
CA THR A 880 -23.50 -10.36 -42.61
C THR A 880 -24.17 -11.64 -43.11
N TYR A 881 -23.68 -12.81 -42.69
CA TYR A 881 -24.05 -14.11 -43.29
C TYR A 881 -24.74 -15.08 -42.33
N GLY A 882 -24.68 -14.83 -41.02
CA GLY A 882 -25.28 -15.67 -39.98
C GLY A 882 -24.48 -16.93 -39.64
N ASN A 883 -24.91 -17.58 -38.55
CA ASN A 883 -24.38 -18.85 -38.06
C ASN A 883 -24.47 -19.95 -39.13
N GLY A 884 -23.43 -20.79 -39.23
CA GLY A 884 -23.39 -21.94 -40.15
C GLY A 884 -23.06 -21.61 -41.62
N SER A 885 -22.89 -20.33 -41.98
CA SER A 885 -22.43 -19.93 -43.32
C SER A 885 -20.95 -20.29 -43.54
N VAL A 886 -20.56 -20.56 -44.79
CA VAL A 886 -19.16 -20.88 -45.15
C VAL A 886 -18.22 -19.75 -44.77
N GLN A 887 -18.65 -18.50 -45.00
CA GLN A 887 -17.89 -17.29 -44.71
C GLN A 887 -17.64 -17.14 -43.20
N PHE A 888 -18.68 -17.30 -42.39
CA PHE A 888 -18.55 -17.24 -40.94
C PHE A 888 -17.66 -18.37 -40.41
N ASN A 889 -17.92 -19.62 -40.83
CA ASN A 889 -17.12 -20.76 -40.39
C ASN A 889 -15.65 -20.63 -40.78
N THR A 890 -15.35 -20.09 -41.96
CA THR A 890 -13.96 -19.82 -42.39
C THR A 890 -13.30 -18.76 -41.51
N ALA A 891 -14.00 -17.66 -41.21
CA ALA A 891 -13.46 -16.60 -40.37
C ALA A 891 -13.23 -17.06 -38.92
N VAL A 892 -14.15 -17.84 -38.35
CA VAL A 892 -14.01 -18.42 -37.01
C VAL A 892 -12.86 -19.43 -36.96
N ASN A 893 -12.73 -20.32 -37.95
CA ASN A 893 -11.62 -21.25 -38.01
C ASN A 893 -10.27 -20.54 -38.14
N ASP A 894 -10.19 -19.44 -38.90
CA ASP A 894 -8.97 -18.62 -38.99
C ASP A 894 -8.63 -17.95 -37.65
N LEU A 895 -9.65 -17.46 -36.92
CA LEU A 895 -9.49 -16.90 -35.57
C LEU A 895 -8.98 -17.96 -34.58
N ASP A 896 -9.58 -19.15 -34.56
CA ASP A 896 -9.25 -20.20 -33.60
C ASP A 896 -7.86 -20.78 -33.85
N ASN A 897 -7.51 -21.04 -35.11
CA ASN A 897 -6.16 -21.47 -35.48
C ASN A 897 -5.11 -20.43 -35.07
N TYR A 898 -5.44 -19.15 -35.22
CA TYR A 898 -4.55 -18.08 -34.77
C TYR A 898 -4.40 -18.06 -33.25
N ARG A 899 -5.51 -18.10 -32.48
CA ARG A 899 -5.47 -18.11 -31.00
C ARG A 899 -4.68 -19.29 -30.46
N ALA A 900 -4.90 -20.50 -31.00
CA ALA A 900 -4.12 -21.69 -30.66
C ALA A 900 -2.61 -21.52 -30.94
N SER A 901 -2.23 -20.72 -31.94
CA SER A 901 -0.81 -20.42 -32.24
C SER A 901 -0.18 -19.38 -31.31
N VAL A 902 -0.97 -18.65 -30.51
CA VAL A 902 -0.49 -17.55 -29.67
C VAL A 902 -0.87 -17.63 -28.19
N GLU A 903 -1.67 -18.62 -27.77
CA GLU A 903 -2.14 -18.74 -26.39
C GLU A 903 -1.02 -18.92 -25.36
N SER A 904 0.06 -19.60 -25.72
CA SER A 904 1.25 -19.77 -24.87
C SER A 904 2.01 -18.48 -24.59
N TYR A 905 1.74 -17.41 -25.35
CA TYR A 905 2.29 -16.07 -25.06
C TYR A 905 1.47 -15.33 -24.00
N GLY A 906 0.28 -15.80 -23.64
CA GLY A 906 -0.56 -15.15 -22.62
C GLY A 906 -1.14 -13.80 -23.05
N ILE A 907 -1.45 -13.61 -24.33
CA ILE A 907 -1.93 -12.32 -24.85
C ILE A 907 -3.31 -11.90 -24.30
N CYS A 908 -4.15 -12.88 -23.96
CA CYS A 908 -5.49 -12.71 -23.39
C CYS A 908 -6.01 -14.02 -22.76
N ASN A 909 -7.02 -13.94 -21.88
CA ASN A 909 -7.75 -15.12 -21.40
C ASN A 909 -8.64 -15.70 -22.52
N MET A 910 -8.24 -16.83 -23.09
CA MET A 910 -8.96 -17.43 -24.21
C MET A 910 -10.35 -17.97 -23.83
N ALA A 911 -10.50 -18.47 -22.59
CA ALA A 911 -11.78 -18.98 -22.09
C ALA A 911 -12.82 -17.86 -21.96
N TYR A 912 -12.41 -16.70 -21.47
CA TYR A 912 -13.27 -15.52 -21.39
C TYR A 912 -13.78 -15.11 -22.78
N LEU A 913 -12.88 -15.03 -23.77
CA LEU A 913 -13.28 -14.64 -25.12
C LEU A 913 -14.24 -15.66 -25.73
N TYR A 914 -13.91 -16.95 -25.59
CA TYR A 914 -14.70 -18.05 -26.12
C TYR A 914 -16.12 -18.08 -25.54
N PHE A 915 -16.26 -17.91 -24.22
CA PHE A 915 -17.55 -17.90 -23.53
C PHE A 915 -18.49 -16.83 -24.11
N TRP A 916 -18.03 -15.58 -24.18
CA TRP A 916 -18.87 -14.46 -24.63
C TRP A 916 -19.17 -14.48 -26.13
N GLU A 917 -18.27 -15.02 -26.94
CA GLU A 917 -18.52 -15.21 -28.37
C GLU A 917 -19.62 -16.25 -28.58
N ASN A 918 -19.61 -17.35 -27.81
CA ASN A 918 -20.58 -18.44 -27.92
C ASN A 918 -21.98 -18.11 -27.40
N VAL A 919 -22.17 -16.99 -26.72
CA VAL A 919 -23.52 -16.48 -26.42
C VAL A 919 -24.31 -16.24 -27.71
N ASN A 920 -23.64 -15.84 -28.80
CA ASN A 920 -24.28 -15.55 -30.09
C ASN A 920 -23.78 -16.43 -31.24
N TRP A 921 -22.54 -16.91 -31.18
CA TRP A 921 -21.90 -17.67 -32.24
C TRP A 921 -22.13 -19.17 -32.06
N THR A 922 -22.56 -19.84 -33.13
CA THR A 922 -22.56 -21.30 -33.20
C THR A 922 -21.31 -21.75 -33.94
N ARG A 923 -20.25 -22.09 -33.19
CA ARG A 923 -18.97 -22.51 -33.75
C ARG A 923 -19.07 -23.85 -34.51
N PRO A 924 -18.34 -24.01 -35.63
CA PRO A 924 -18.39 -25.19 -36.49
C PRO A 924 -17.71 -26.44 -35.90
#